data_AF-A0AAQ5BGP1-F1
#
_entry.id   AF-A0AAQ5BGP1-F1
#
_cell.length_a   1.000
_cell.length_b   1.000
_cell.length_c   1.000
_cell.angle_alpha   90.00
_cell.angle_beta   90.00
_cell.angle_gamma   90.00
#
_symmetry.space_group_name_H-M   'P 1'
#
loop_
_entity.id
_entity.type
_entity.pdbx_description
1 polymer ?
#
loop_
_entity_poly.entity_id
_entity_poly.type
_entity_poly.pdbx_seq_one_letter_code
_entity_poly.pdbx_strand_id
1 'polypeptide(L)'
;MEAARPSGSWNGALCRLLLLTLAILIFASDACKNVTLHVPSKLDAEKLVGRVNLKECFTAANLIHSSDPDFQILEDGSVYTTNTILLSSEKRSFTILLSNTENQEKKKIFVFLEHQTKKRHTKEKVLRRAKRRWAPIPCSMLENSLGPFPLFLQQVQSDTAQNYTIYYSIRGPGVDQEPRNLFYVERDTGNLYCTRPVDREQYESFEIIAFATTPDGYTPELPLPLIIKIEDENDNYPIFTEETYTFTIFENCRVGTTVGQVCATDKDEPDTMHTRLKYSIIGQVPPSPTLFSMHPTTGVITTTSSQLDRELIDKYQLKIKVQDMDGQYFGLQTTSTCIINIDDVNDHLPTFTRTSYVTSVEENTVDVEILRVTVEDKDLVNTANWRANYTILKGNENGNFKIVTDAKTNEGVLCVVKPLNYEEKQQMILQIGVVNEAPFSREASPRSAMSTATVTVNVEDQDEGPECNPPIQTVRMKENAEVGTTSNGYKAYDPETRSSSGIRYKKLTDPTGWVTIDENTGSIKVFRSLDREAETIKNGIYNITVLASDQGGRTCTGTLGIILQDVNDNSPFIPKKTVIICKPTMSSAEIVAVDPDEPIHGPPFDFSLESSTSEVQRMWRLKAINDTAARLSYQNDPPFGSYVVPITVRDRLGMSSVTSLDVTLCDCITENDCTHRVDPRIGGGGVQLGKWAILAILLGIALLFCILFTLVCGASGTSKQPKVIPDDLAQQNLIVSNTEAPGDDKVYSANGFTTQTVGASAQGVCGTVGSGIKNGGQETIEMVKGGHQTSESCRGAGHHHTLDSCRGGHTEVDNCRYTYSEWHSFTQPRLGEESIRGHTLIKN
;
A
#
# COMPACT_ATOMS: atom_id res chain seq x y z
N MET A 1 0.34 9.96 -59.69
CA MET A 1 1.67 9.93 -60.32
C MET A 1 2.63 9.51 -59.22
N GLU A 2 2.89 8.21 -59.09
CA GLU A 2 3.86 7.40 -59.88
C GLU A 2 5.27 7.51 -59.26
N ALA A 3 5.84 6.43 -58.72
CA ALA A 3 6.52 5.30 -59.40
C ALA A 3 7.98 5.66 -59.78
N ALA A 4 8.99 4.77 -59.72
CA ALA A 4 9.06 3.34 -59.40
C ALA A 4 10.44 2.95 -58.78
N ARG A 5 10.66 1.65 -58.48
CA ARG A 5 12.00 1.04 -58.31
C ARG A 5 12.61 0.72 -59.71
N PRO A 6 13.94 0.76 -59.89
CA PRO A 6 14.84 -0.41 -59.74
C PRO A 6 16.07 -0.08 -58.84
N SER A 7 16.87 -0.96 -58.20
CA SER A 7 17.31 -2.37 -58.33
C SER A 7 18.65 -2.58 -59.08
N GLY A 8 19.60 -3.26 -58.42
CA GLY A 8 20.95 -3.64 -58.95
C GLY A 8 22.08 -2.79 -58.35
N SER A 9 22.86 -3.13 -57.32
CA SER A 9 23.43 -4.37 -56.75
C SER A 9 24.97 -4.44 -56.92
N TRP A 10 25.69 -4.48 -55.79
CA TRP A 10 26.92 -5.24 -55.46
C TRP A 10 27.61 -4.56 -54.24
N ASN A 11 27.57 -5.19 -53.07
CA ASN A 11 28.59 -6.13 -52.57
C ASN A 11 29.98 -5.51 -52.43
N GLY A 12 30.34 -5.12 -51.19
CA GLY A 12 31.69 -4.66 -50.84
C GLY A 12 31.84 -4.30 -49.35
N ALA A 13 31.00 -3.39 -48.84
CA ALA A 13 31.17 -2.81 -47.50
C ALA A 13 30.63 -3.67 -46.34
N LEU A 14 29.39 -4.18 -46.44
CA LEU A 14 28.67 -4.80 -45.32
C LEU A 14 29.33 -6.08 -44.76
N CYS A 15 30.07 -6.82 -45.57
CA CYS A 15 30.73 -8.06 -45.13
C CYS A 15 31.87 -7.80 -44.13
N ARG A 16 32.57 -6.64 -44.22
CA ARG A 16 33.68 -6.31 -43.30
C ARG A 16 33.22 -5.77 -41.94
N LEU A 17 32.01 -5.21 -41.85
CA LEU A 17 31.46 -4.76 -40.56
C LEU A 17 30.85 -5.92 -39.75
N LEU A 18 30.20 -6.87 -40.44
CA LEU A 18 29.65 -8.09 -39.83
C LEU A 18 30.75 -9.07 -39.34
N LEU A 19 31.87 -9.17 -40.04
CA LEU A 19 33.01 -10.00 -39.57
C LEU A 19 33.70 -9.42 -38.33
N LEU A 20 33.64 -8.10 -38.09
CA LEU A 20 34.20 -7.50 -36.87
C LEU A 20 33.29 -7.68 -35.65
N THR A 21 31.96 -7.66 -35.84
CA THR A 21 31.01 -7.88 -34.74
C THR A 21 30.81 -9.36 -34.41
N LEU A 22 30.85 -10.26 -35.40
CA LEU A 22 30.77 -11.70 -35.14
C LEU A 22 32.03 -12.25 -34.43
N ALA A 23 33.20 -11.62 -34.66
CA ALA A 23 34.44 -11.96 -33.96
C ALA A 23 34.44 -11.60 -32.45
N ILE A 24 33.53 -10.74 -32.01
CA ILE A 24 33.38 -10.33 -30.59
C ILE A 24 32.35 -11.19 -29.85
N LEU A 25 31.52 -11.96 -30.57
CA LEU A 25 30.42 -12.77 -29.98
C LEU A 25 30.62 -14.30 -30.04
N ILE A 26 31.75 -14.80 -30.53
CA ILE A 26 32.10 -16.24 -30.49
C ILE A 26 33.52 -16.47 -29.94
N PHE A 27 33.87 -15.81 -28.84
CA PHE A 27 35.05 -16.19 -28.02
C PHE A 27 34.84 -16.03 -26.50
N ALA A 28 33.59 -16.12 -26.02
CA ALA A 28 33.28 -16.39 -24.62
C ALA A 28 33.58 -17.87 -24.27
N SER A 29 34.85 -18.28 -24.45
CA SER A 29 35.33 -19.62 -24.12
C SER A 29 35.43 -19.76 -22.61
N ASP A 30 34.43 -20.39 -22.00
CA ASP A 30 34.26 -20.60 -20.56
C ASP A 30 35.45 -21.35 -19.94
N ALA A 31 36.44 -20.59 -19.47
CA ALA A 31 37.75 -21.09 -19.05
C ALA A 31 38.17 -20.52 -17.69
N CYS A 32 37.53 -21.01 -16.62
CA CYS A 32 38.05 -20.83 -15.27
C CYS A 32 39.50 -21.34 -15.21
N LYS A 33 40.44 -20.46 -14.87
CA LYS A 33 41.88 -20.74 -14.93
C LYS A 33 42.23 -21.94 -14.05
N ASN A 34 43.04 -22.85 -14.60
CA ASN A 34 43.66 -23.91 -13.81
C ASN A 34 44.57 -23.28 -12.75
N VAL A 35 44.40 -23.67 -11.48
CA VAL A 35 45.21 -23.15 -10.36
C VAL A 35 46.26 -24.17 -9.98
N THR A 36 47.50 -23.74 -9.78
CA THR A 36 48.59 -24.58 -9.29
C THR A 36 49.00 -24.13 -7.89
N LEU A 37 48.90 -25.03 -6.91
CA LEU A 37 49.38 -24.80 -5.55
C LEU A 37 50.70 -25.55 -5.35
N HIS A 38 51.74 -24.83 -4.94
CA HIS A 38 53.05 -25.42 -4.65
C HIS A 38 53.08 -25.87 -3.19
N VAL A 39 53.17 -27.18 -2.98
CA VAL A 39 52.96 -27.82 -1.67
C VAL A 39 54.14 -28.72 -1.27
N PRO A 40 54.41 -28.88 0.05
CA PRO A 40 55.37 -29.86 0.55
C PRO A 40 54.91 -31.31 0.31
N SER A 41 55.84 -32.26 0.39
CA SER A 41 55.58 -33.70 0.13
C SER A 41 54.66 -34.38 1.16
N LYS A 42 54.38 -33.72 2.28
CA LYS A 42 53.41 -34.13 3.30
C LYS A 42 52.55 -32.91 3.64
N LEU A 43 51.23 -33.07 3.60
CA LEU A 43 50.26 -32.15 4.17
C LEU A 43 49.70 -32.79 5.44
N ASP A 44 49.72 -32.07 6.56
CA ASP A 44 49.04 -32.50 7.79
C ASP A 44 47.54 -32.17 7.68
N ALA A 45 46.69 -32.87 8.43
CA ALA A 45 45.26 -32.56 8.50
C ALA A 45 44.99 -31.13 9.04
N GLU A 46 43.83 -30.57 8.69
CA GLU A 46 43.29 -29.27 9.12
C GLU A 46 44.15 -28.04 8.77
N LYS A 47 45.18 -28.19 7.94
CA LYS A 47 46.02 -27.06 7.48
C LYS A 47 45.49 -26.41 6.20
N LEU A 48 45.63 -25.10 6.14
CA LEU A 48 45.44 -24.30 4.92
C LEU A 48 46.50 -24.70 3.88
N VAL A 49 46.04 -25.16 2.71
CA VAL A 49 46.86 -25.56 1.56
C VAL A 49 47.10 -24.38 0.61
N GLY A 50 46.13 -23.46 0.54
CA GLY A 50 46.18 -22.26 -0.29
C GLY A 50 44.80 -21.58 -0.38
N ARG A 51 44.71 -20.56 -1.25
CA ARG A 51 43.46 -19.86 -1.58
C ARG A 51 43.23 -19.86 -3.08
N VAL A 52 41.98 -20.00 -3.50
CA VAL A 52 41.50 -20.01 -4.89
C VAL A 52 40.49 -18.90 -5.07
N ASN A 53 40.68 -18.03 -6.07
CA ASN A 53 39.76 -16.91 -6.32
C ASN A 53 38.46 -17.39 -6.98
N LEU A 54 37.49 -17.86 -6.17
CA LEU A 54 36.22 -18.38 -6.67
C LEU A 54 35.44 -17.34 -7.48
N LYS A 55 35.47 -16.06 -7.06
CA LYS A 55 34.73 -14.95 -7.67
C LYS A 55 35.20 -14.59 -9.10
N GLU A 56 36.41 -14.99 -9.49
CA GLU A 56 36.92 -14.84 -10.85
C GLU A 56 36.39 -15.92 -11.81
N CYS A 57 35.91 -17.05 -11.28
CA CYS A 57 35.30 -18.13 -12.06
C CYS A 57 33.77 -18.07 -12.04
N PHE A 58 33.16 -17.70 -10.91
CA PHE A 58 31.71 -17.69 -10.75
C PHE A 58 31.29 -16.67 -9.69
N THR A 59 30.44 -15.71 -10.05
CA THR A 59 30.11 -14.54 -9.20
C THR A 59 29.14 -14.86 -8.06
N ALA A 60 28.31 -15.89 -8.19
CA ALA A 60 27.36 -16.33 -7.16
C ALA A 60 27.17 -17.86 -7.18
N ALA A 61 28.01 -18.58 -6.43
CA ALA A 61 27.85 -20.01 -6.17
C ALA A 61 26.99 -20.22 -4.91
N ASN A 62 25.92 -21.01 -5.01
CA ASN A 62 25.10 -21.41 -3.85
C ASN A 62 25.54 -22.77 -3.27
N LEU A 63 26.38 -23.51 -4.01
CA LEU A 63 26.95 -24.78 -3.58
C LEU A 63 28.38 -24.94 -4.14
N ILE A 64 29.33 -25.22 -3.23
CA ILE A 64 30.76 -25.43 -3.49
C ILE A 64 31.11 -26.86 -3.06
N HIS A 65 31.79 -27.64 -3.92
CA HIS A 65 32.09 -29.04 -3.63
C HIS A 65 33.44 -29.49 -4.21
N SER A 66 34.28 -30.17 -3.41
CA SER A 66 35.53 -30.79 -3.89
C SER A 66 35.28 -32.12 -4.60
N SER A 67 35.95 -32.41 -5.71
CA SER A 67 35.95 -33.76 -6.29
C SER A 67 36.80 -34.76 -5.50
N ASP A 68 37.54 -34.30 -4.48
CA ASP A 68 38.48 -35.08 -3.67
C ASP A 68 38.19 -34.82 -2.19
N PRO A 69 37.71 -35.81 -1.41
CA PRO A 69 37.25 -35.62 -0.03
C PRO A 69 38.38 -35.32 0.95
N ASP A 70 39.65 -35.48 0.55
CA ASP A 70 40.81 -35.06 1.35
C ASP A 70 40.96 -33.52 1.41
N PHE A 71 40.16 -32.75 0.65
CA PHE A 71 40.20 -31.29 0.60
C PHE A 71 38.82 -30.65 0.82
N GLN A 72 38.74 -29.71 1.77
CA GLN A 72 37.58 -28.86 2.03
C GLN A 72 37.84 -27.45 1.48
N ILE A 73 36.80 -26.80 0.95
CA ILE A 73 36.87 -25.42 0.44
C ILE A 73 35.81 -24.58 1.14
N LEU A 74 36.20 -23.40 1.61
CA LEU A 74 35.32 -22.41 2.24
C LEU A 74 34.85 -21.36 1.22
N GLU A 75 33.81 -20.60 1.57
CA GLU A 75 33.21 -19.55 0.72
C GLU A 75 34.17 -18.39 0.38
N ASP A 76 35.20 -18.16 1.20
CA ASP A 76 36.27 -17.19 0.92
C ASP A 76 37.31 -17.71 -0.10
N GLY A 77 37.18 -18.97 -0.54
CA GLY A 77 38.12 -19.65 -1.43
C GLY A 77 39.30 -20.32 -0.75
N SER A 78 39.37 -20.36 0.59
CA SER A 78 40.41 -21.08 1.33
C SER A 78 40.25 -22.59 1.20
N VAL A 79 41.35 -23.28 0.91
CA VAL A 79 41.43 -24.74 0.74
C VAL A 79 42.17 -25.36 1.91
N TYR A 80 41.53 -26.28 2.62
CA TYR A 80 42.07 -27.00 3.77
C TYR A 80 42.17 -28.50 3.47
N THR A 81 43.15 -29.18 4.06
CA THR A 81 43.18 -30.66 4.13
C THR A 81 42.24 -31.17 5.22
N THR A 82 41.45 -32.20 4.92
CA THR A 82 40.66 -32.93 5.94
C THR A 82 41.48 -34.06 6.56
N ASN A 83 42.32 -34.74 5.77
CA ASN A 83 43.18 -35.84 6.19
C ASN A 83 44.68 -35.48 6.07
N THR A 84 45.55 -36.29 6.68
CA THR A 84 47.01 -36.19 6.47
C THR A 84 47.40 -36.91 5.19
N ILE A 85 47.96 -36.18 4.22
CA ILE A 85 48.28 -36.66 2.87
C ILE A 85 49.79 -36.78 2.70
N LEU A 86 50.27 -37.95 2.25
CA LEU A 86 51.59 -38.06 1.60
C LEU A 86 51.42 -37.92 0.08
N LEU A 87 52.16 -36.99 -0.52
CA LEU A 87 52.26 -36.87 -1.97
C LEU A 87 53.41 -37.76 -2.46
N SER A 88 53.05 -38.91 -3.05
CA SER A 88 53.95 -39.70 -3.88
C SER A 88 54.41 -38.90 -5.11
N SER A 89 55.30 -39.46 -5.93
CA SER A 89 55.95 -38.75 -7.05
C SER A 89 55.05 -38.42 -8.26
N GLU A 90 53.73 -38.50 -8.11
CA GLU A 90 52.73 -38.22 -9.15
C GLU A 90 51.96 -36.94 -8.80
N LYS A 91 51.56 -36.16 -9.82
CA LYS A 91 50.84 -34.89 -9.60
C LYS A 91 49.40 -35.16 -9.16
N ARG A 92 49.10 -35.05 -7.86
CA ARG A 92 47.71 -35.06 -7.37
C ARG A 92 46.99 -33.79 -7.85
N SER A 93 45.77 -33.95 -8.35
CA SER A 93 44.93 -32.84 -8.79
C SER A 93 43.46 -33.14 -8.50
N PHE A 94 42.72 -32.13 -8.07
CA PHE A 94 41.28 -32.23 -7.78
C PHE A 94 40.53 -31.09 -8.48
N THR A 95 39.21 -31.19 -8.53
CA THR A 95 38.32 -30.21 -9.16
C THR A 95 37.39 -29.61 -8.13
N ILE A 96 37.31 -28.28 -8.06
CA ILE A 96 36.25 -27.59 -7.31
C ILE A 96 35.06 -27.45 -8.26
N LEU A 97 33.93 -28.03 -7.90
CA LEU A 97 32.63 -27.76 -8.52
C LEU A 97 32.03 -26.52 -7.88
N LEU A 98 31.57 -25.59 -8.73
CA LEU A 98 30.74 -24.46 -8.34
C LEU A 98 29.40 -24.61 -9.05
N SER A 99 28.30 -24.46 -8.32
CA SER A 99 26.97 -24.51 -8.91
C SER A 99 26.00 -23.55 -8.24
N ASN A 100 25.08 -23.01 -9.03
CA ASN A 100 23.94 -22.25 -8.55
C ASN A 100 22.66 -23.03 -8.83
N THR A 101 21.81 -23.15 -7.81
CA THR A 101 20.59 -23.98 -7.82
C THR A 101 19.40 -23.31 -8.49
N GLU A 102 19.42 -21.99 -8.65
CA GLU A 102 18.33 -21.17 -9.22
C GLU A 102 18.44 -21.09 -10.75
N ASN A 103 19.66 -21.00 -11.29
CA ASN A 103 19.92 -20.92 -12.73
C ASN A 103 20.42 -22.22 -13.38
N GLN A 104 20.64 -23.28 -12.57
CA GLN A 104 21.23 -24.58 -12.96
C GLN A 104 22.66 -24.53 -13.55
N GLU A 105 23.35 -23.39 -13.54
CA GLU A 105 24.67 -23.24 -14.12
C GLU A 105 25.75 -23.88 -13.22
N LYS A 106 26.76 -24.51 -13.85
CA LYS A 106 27.83 -25.26 -13.18
C LYS A 106 29.19 -24.97 -13.81
N LYS A 107 30.14 -24.49 -12.99
CA LYS A 107 31.54 -24.29 -13.37
C LYS A 107 32.45 -25.30 -12.68
N LYS A 108 33.68 -25.43 -13.19
CA LYS A 108 34.71 -26.31 -12.64
C LYS A 108 36.05 -25.58 -12.62
N ILE A 109 36.75 -25.61 -11.48
CA ILE A 109 38.13 -25.14 -11.34
C ILE A 109 39.03 -26.35 -11.13
N PHE A 110 40.00 -26.58 -12.00
CA PHE A 110 41.00 -27.63 -11.81
C PHE A 110 42.17 -27.11 -10.96
N VAL A 111 42.46 -27.81 -9.86
CA VAL A 111 43.54 -27.48 -8.92
C VAL A 111 44.62 -28.55 -8.98
N PHE A 112 45.84 -28.15 -9.31
CA PHE A 112 47.01 -29.02 -9.44
C PHE A 112 47.98 -28.81 -8.27
N LEU A 113 48.42 -29.89 -7.64
CA LEU A 113 49.39 -29.84 -6.55
C LEU A 113 50.79 -30.19 -7.09
N GLU A 114 51.72 -29.23 -7.05
CA GLU A 114 53.08 -29.43 -7.55
C GLU A 114 54.16 -29.39 -6.46
N HIS A 115 54.80 -30.54 -6.26
CA HIS A 115 55.99 -30.73 -5.42
C HIS A 115 57.23 -30.14 -6.12
N GLN A 116 57.81 -29.07 -5.57
CA GLN A 116 59.06 -28.50 -6.08
C GLN A 116 60.31 -29.36 -5.78
N THR A 117 60.67 -30.26 -6.70
CA THR A 117 61.93 -31.00 -6.63
C THR A 117 63.12 -30.12 -7.03
N LYS A 118 63.88 -29.62 -6.04
CA LYS A 118 65.12 -28.84 -6.28
C LYS A 118 66.22 -29.72 -6.89
N LYS A 119 66.23 -29.82 -8.23
CA LYS A 119 67.26 -30.55 -9.00
C LYS A 119 68.66 -29.99 -8.75
N ARG A 120 69.40 -30.64 -7.85
CA ARG A 120 70.79 -30.32 -7.51
C ARG A 120 71.73 -30.98 -8.52
N HIS A 121 72.14 -30.25 -9.56
CA HIS A 121 73.12 -30.76 -10.52
C HIS A 121 74.50 -30.91 -9.86
N THR A 122 74.86 -32.15 -9.54
CA THR A 122 76.20 -32.55 -9.11
C THR A 122 77.17 -32.60 -10.29
N LYS A 123 77.58 -31.42 -10.78
CA LYS A 123 78.93 -31.28 -11.33
C LYS A 123 79.88 -31.06 -10.16
N GLU A 124 80.93 -31.86 -10.06
CA GLU A 124 82.02 -31.61 -9.13
C GLU A 124 82.81 -30.36 -9.55
N LYS A 125 82.30 -29.20 -9.11
CA LYS A 125 83.16 -28.05 -8.84
C LYS A 125 83.52 -28.09 -7.37
N VAL A 126 84.82 -28.03 -7.07
CA VAL A 126 85.38 -27.88 -5.73
C VAL A 126 84.59 -26.80 -4.97
N LEU A 127 84.09 -27.14 -3.78
CA LEU A 127 83.21 -26.28 -2.99
C LEU A 127 83.93 -25.02 -2.46
N ARG A 128 84.06 -23.98 -3.29
CA ARG A 128 84.26 -22.62 -2.78
C ARG A 128 83.00 -22.19 -2.04
N ARG A 129 83.07 -22.27 -0.71
CA ARG A 129 82.04 -21.87 0.26
C ARG A 129 81.74 -20.37 0.13
N ALA A 130 80.75 -20.02 -0.70
CA ALA A 130 80.16 -18.70 -0.64
C ALA A 130 79.60 -18.48 0.78
N LYS A 131 80.07 -17.43 1.47
CA LYS A 131 79.46 -17.01 2.74
C LYS A 131 77.97 -16.76 2.48
N ARG A 132 77.08 -17.19 3.39
CA ARG A 132 75.75 -16.58 3.45
C ARG A 132 76.00 -15.09 3.70
N ARG A 133 75.47 -14.20 2.85
CA ARG A 133 75.42 -12.79 3.22
C ARG A 133 74.46 -12.70 4.41
N TRP A 134 74.95 -12.15 5.51
CA TRP A 134 74.10 -11.69 6.60
C TRP A 134 73.23 -10.55 6.04
N ALA A 135 72.10 -10.25 6.70
CA ALA A 135 71.47 -8.95 6.48
C ALA A 135 72.50 -7.85 6.82
N PRO A 136 72.53 -6.72 6.10
CA PRO A 136 73.31 -5.57 6.56
C PRO A 136 72.83 -5.20 7.96
N ILE A 137 73.77 -4.95 8.87
CA ILE A 137 73.44 -4.43 10.20
C ILE A 137 73.06 -2.96 9.98
N PRO A 138 71.81 -2.54 10.22
CA PRO A 138 71.45 -1.15 10.11
C PRO A 138 72.12 -0.36 11.24
N CYS A 139 72.45 0.90 10.98
CA CYS A 139 72.65 1.88 12.05
C CYS A 139 71.36 2.68 12.23
N SER A 140 71.06 3.00 13.49
CA SER A 140 69.97 3.91 13.83
C SER A 140 70.51 5.33 13.96
N MET A 141 69.71 6.32 13.55
CA MET A 141 69.91 7.72 13.90
C MET A 141 68.59 8.27 14.42
N LEU A 142 68.58 8.84 15.63
CA LEU A 142 67.41 9.54 16.16
C LEU A 142 67.12 10.79 15.34
N GLU A 143 65.86 10.99 14.96
CA GLU A 143 65.42 12.19 14.27
C GLU A 143 65.53 13.46 15.13
N ASN A 144 65.31 14.63 14.51
CA ASN A 144 65.30 15.95 15.15
C ASN A 144 66.52 16.29 16.04
N SER A 145 67.59 15.47 15.95
CA SER A 145 68.79 15.52 16.77
C SER A 145 69.39 16.93 16.84
N LEU A 146 69.53 17.48 18.05
CA LEU A 146 70.11 18.81 18.29
C LEU A 146 71.64 18.87 18.08
N GLY A 147 72.28 17.74 17.75
CA GLY A 147 73.72 17.63 17.52
C GLY A 147 74.52 17.32 18.80
N PRO A 148 75.82 17.71 18.87
CA PRO A 148 76.55 18.52 17.90
C PRO A 148 76.74 17.83 16.55
N PHE A 149 76.74 18.61 15.47
CA PHE A 149 77.04 18.14 14.12
C PHE A 149 78.50 18.45 13.73
N PRO A 150 79.16 17.58 12.94
CA PRO A 150 78.65 16.33 12.38
C PRO A 150 78.47 15.20 13.41
N LEU A 151 77.31 14.55 13.37
CA LEU A 151 76.93 13.48 14.31
C LEU A 151 77.50 12.15 13.81
N PHE A 152 78.33 11.48 14.61
CA PHE A 152 78.88 10.16 14.27
C PHE A 152 77.79 9.08 14.29
N LEU A 153 77.72 8.25 13.24
CA LEU A 153 76.76 7.16 13.11
C LEU A 153 77.40 5.79 13.30
N GLN A 154 78.42 5.48 12.49
CA GLN A 154 79.06 4.16 12.44
C GLN A 154 80.46 4.29 11.84
N GLN A 155 81.36 3.36 12.15
CA GLN A 155 82.64 3.21 11.44
C GLN A 155 82.60 1.96 10.55
N VAL A 156 83.03 2.10 9.30
CA VAL A 156 83.23 0.98 8.35
C VAL A 156 84.70 0.85 7.99
N GLN A 157 85.23 -0.38 7.99
CA GLN A 157 86.64 -0.64 7.68
C GLN A 157 86.78 -1.89 6.81
N SER A 158 87.83 -1.93 5.98
CA SER A 158 88.28 -3.14 5.30
C SER A 158 89.46 -3.76 6.05
N ASP A 159 89.47 -5.08 6.23
CA ASP A 159 90.62 -5.82 6.77
C ASP A 159 91.85 -5.73 5.84
N THR A 160 91.64 -5.51 4.54
CA THR A 160 92.71 -5.27 3.57
C THR A 160 93.49 -3.96 3.78
N ALA A 161 93.02 -3.05 4.64
CA ALA A 161 93.72 -1.80 4.99
C ALA A 161 95.08 -2.03 5.69
N GLN A 162 95.36 -3.26 6.16
CA GLN A 162 96.68 -3.65 6.66
C GLN A 162 97.73 -3.81 5.53
N ASN A 163 97.29 -4.03 4.30
CA ASN A 163 98.15 -4.32 3.14
C ASN A 163 98.19 -3.18 2.11
N TYR A 164 97.18 -2.29 2.12
CA TYR A 164 97.04 -1.18 1.17
C TYR A 164 96.61 0.10 1.89
N THR A 165 97.08 1.26 1.44
CA THR A 165 96.47 2.54 1.80
C THR A 165 95.10 2.64 1.12
N ILE A 166 94.04 2.67 1.91
CA ILE A 166 92.65 2.69 1.44
C ILE A 166 92.03 4.04 1.76
N TYR A 167 91.29 4.58 0.80
CA TYR A 167 90.35 5.68 1.00
C TYR A 167 88.91 5.18 0.90
N TYR A 168 88.10 5.58 1.87
CA TYR A 168 86.68 5.27 1.93
C TYR A 168 85.86 6.35 1.21
N SER A 169 84.82 5.94 0.50
CA SER A 169 83.83 6.83 -0.11
C SER A 169 82.42 6.21 -0.04
N ILE A 170 81.39 7.04 -0.10
CA ILE A 170 79.97 6.63 -0.08
C ILE A 170 79.20 7.28 -1.24
N ARG A 171 78.12 6.65 -1.68
CA ARG A 171 77.13 7.23 -2.62
C ARG A 171 75.73 6.69 -2.36
N GLY A 172 74.71 7.41 -2.80
CA GLY A 172 73.30 7.06 -2.62
C GLY A 172 72.41 8.27 -2.28
N PRO A 173 71.11 8.06 -2.11
CA PRO A 173 70.22 9.01 -1.46
C PRO A 173 70.79 9.45 -0.11
N GLY A 174 70.74 10.75 0.19
CA GLY A 174 71.42 11.32 1.36
C GLY A 174 72.88 11.74 1.12
N VAL A 175 73.48 11.45 -0.05
CA VAL A 175 74.88 11.79 -0.36
C VAL A 175 74.98 12.59 -1.65
N ASP A 176 75.13 11.92 -2.80
CA ASP A 176 75.23 12.51 -4.14
C ASP A 176 73.85 12.72 -4.78
N GLN A 177 72.90 11.90 -4.36
CA GLN A 177 71.47 12.01 -4.69
C GLN A 177 70.71 12.69 -3.55
N GLU A 178 69.50 13.15 -3.85
CA GLU A 178 68.68 13.91 -2.89
C GLU A 178 68.21 13.01 -1.73
N PRO A 179 68.16 13.52 -0.48
CA PRO A 179 68.57 14.86 -0.03
C PRO A 179 70.11 15.00 0.12
N ARG A 180 70.77 15.78 -0.74
CA ARG A 180 72.24 15.77 -0.88
C ARG A 180 72.99 16.17 0.40
N ASN A 181 74.22 15.65 0.54
CA ASN A 181 75.13 15.94 1.64
C ASN A 181 74.47 15.81 3.03
N LEU A 182 73.54 14.87 3.24
CA LEU A 182 73.03 14.53 4.57
C LEU A 182 74.06 13.69 5.33
N PHE A 183 74.72 12.75 4.63
CA PHE A 183 75.79 11.92 5.17
C PHE A 183 77.12 12.16 4.44
N TYR A 184 78.23 12.04 5.15
CA TYR A 184 79.57 11.92 4.56
C TYR A 184 80.41 10.86 5.31
N VAL A 185 81.41 10.29 4.63
CA VAL A 185 82.42 9.43 5.26
C VAL A 185 83.77 10.14 5.32
N GLU A 186 84.47 10.02 6.45
CA GLU A 186 85.84 10.50 6.58
C GLU A 186 86.79 9.52 5.86
N ARG A 187 87.41 10.03 4.79
CA ARG A 187 88.13 9.25 3.77
C ARG A 187 89.22 8.32 4.30
N ASP A 188 89.93 8.69 5.38
CA ASP A 188 91.09 7.93 5.88
C ASP A 188 90.74 6.99 7.06
N THR A 189 89.59 7.19 7.71
CA THR A 189 89.18 6.46 8.94
C THR A 189 87.97 5.55 8.74
N GLY A 190 87.15 5.83 7.72
CA GLY A 190 85.88 5.13 7.49
C GLY A 190 84.76 5.53 8.46
N ASN A 191 84.92 6.62 9.22
CA ASN A 191 83.88 7.16 10.10
C ASN A 191 82.75 7.79 9.27
N LEU A 192 81.53 7.31 9.41
CA LEU A 192 80.31 7.85 8.79
C LEU A 192 79.66 8.89 9.73
N TYR A 193 79.34 10.06 9.19
CA TYR A 193 78.71 11.15 9.93
C TYR A 193 77.45 11.67 9.21
N CYS A 194 76.46 12.13 9.98
CA CYS A 194 75.37 12.96 9.51
C CYS A 194 75.70 14.46 9.71
N THR A 195 75.28 15.33 8.79
CA THR A 195 75.66 16.76 8.79
C THR A 195 74.65 17.70 9.43
N ARG A 196 73.39 17.28 9.54
CA ARG A 196 72.23 18.10 9.91
C ARG A 196 71.12 17.21 10.50
N PRO A 197 70.13 17.76 11.24
CA PRO A 197 68.97 16.97 11.64
C PRO A 197 68.19 16.47 10.41
N VAL A 198 67.41 15.42 10.64
CA VAL A 198 66.48 14.78 9.70
C VAL A 198 65.18 14.54 10.45
N ASP A 199 64.08 14.56 9.71
CA ASP A 199 62.69 14.35 10.14
C ASP A 199 62.23 13.01 9.53
N ARG A 200 61.62 12.15 10.34
CA ARG A 200 61.32 10.75 10.01
C ARG A 200 60.05 10.61 9.18
N GLU A 201 59.06 11.49 9.38
CA GLU A 201 57.84 11.59 8.56
C GLU A 201 58.18 11.95 7.11
N GLN A 202 59.32 12.63 6.88
CA GLN A 202 59.88 12.88 5.57
C GLN A 202 60.79 11.73 5.07
N TYR A 203 61.57 11.09 5.94
CA TYR A 203 62.51 10.02 5.55
C TYR A 203 62.68 8.91 6.62
N GLU A 204 61.92 7.82 6.50
CA GLU A 204 62.03 6.64 7.39
C GLU A 204 63.43 5.96 7.38
N SER A 205 64.09 5.91 6.22
CA SER A 205 65.40 5.24 6.08
C SER A 205 66.16 5.61 4.80
N PHE A 206 67.47 5.34 4.80
CA PHE A 206 68.37 5.53 3.65
C PHE A 206 69.21 4.28 3.39
N GLU A 207 69.29 3.84 2.13
CA GLU A 207 70.29 2.86 1.68
C GLU A 207 71.43 3.57 0.95
N ILE A 208 72.61 3.61 1.57
CA ILE A 208 73.85 4.14 0.97
C ILE A 208 74.82 3.00 0.68
N ILE A 209 75.68 3.16 -0.32
CA ILE A 209 76.70 2.16 -0.68
C ILE A 209 78.08 2.73 -0.34
N ALA A 210 78.82 2.00 0.50
CA ALA A 210 80.20 2.30 0.85
C ALA A 210 81.20 1.55 -0.05
N PHE A 211 82.32 2.22 -0.35
CA PHE A 211 83.41 1.76 -1.21
C PHE A 211 84.74 1.93 -0.49
N ALA A 212 85.64 0.96 -0.67
CA ALA A 212 87.04 1.02 -0.30
C ALA A 212 87.88 1.03 -1.60
N THR A 213 88.68 2.08 -1.79
CA THR A 213 89.48 2.30 -3.02
C THR A 213 90.85 2.85 -2.68
N THR A 214 91.91 2.37 -3.32
CA THR A 214 93.28 2.86 -3.12
C THR A 214 93.56 4.14 -3.92
N PRO A 215 94.64 4.91 -3.63
CA PRO A 215 95.00 6.13 -4.36
C PRO A 215 95.16 5.96 -5.88
N ASP A 216 95.58 4.77 -6.32
CA ASP A 216 95.79 4.37 -7.71
C ASP A 216 94.52 3.82 -8.38
N GLY A 217 93.37 3.83 -7.69
CA GLY A 217 92.07 3.44 -8.22
C GLY A 217 91.78 1.93 -8.21
N TYR A 218 92.62 1.14 -7.55
CA TYR A 218 92.33 -0.27 -7.31
C TYR A 218 91.30 -0.43 -6.19
N THR A 219 90.36 -1.36 -6.39
CA THR A 219 89.22 -1.61 -5.49
C THR A 219 89.44 -2.95 -4.77
N PRO A 220 90.02 -2.96 -3.56
CA PRO A 220 90.36 -4.20 -2.85
C PRO A 220 89.16 -4.98 -2.32
N GLU A 221 88.02 -4.33 -2.09
CA GLU A 221 86.81 -4.95 -1.52
C GLU A 221 85.54 -4.65 -2.31
N LEU A 222 84.53 -5.52 -2.16
CA LEU A 222 83.23 -5.35 -2.80
C LEU A 222 82.41 -4.23 -2.11
N PRO A 223 81.62 -3.45 -2.87
CA PRO A 223 80.79 -2.40 -2.29
C PRO A 223 79.80 -2.93 -1.26
N LEU A 224 79.69 -2.23 -0.13
CA LEU A 224 78.88 -2.62 1.02
C LEU A 224 77.64 -1.72 1.10
N PRO A 225 76.40 -2.24 0.90
CA PRO A 225 75.19 -1.50 1.22
C PRO A 225 75.07 -1.36 2.74
N LEU A 226 74.82 -0.14 3.20
CA LEU A 226 74.55 0.24 4.57
C LEU A 226 73.13 0.80 4.62
N ILE A 227 72.34 0.34 5.58
CA ILE A 227 70.99 0.87 5.82
C ILE A 227 71.09 1.75 7.07
N ILE A 228 70.60 2.98 6.95
CA ILE A 228 70.42 3.92 8.05
C ILE A 228 68.92 3.96 8.30
N LYS A 229 68.43 3.44 9.44
CA LYS A 229 67.05 3.69 9.88
C LYS A 229 67.05 5.01 10.64
N ILE A 230 66.03 5.84 10.40
CA ILE A 230 65.73 6.95 11.28
C ILE A 230 64.81 6.45 12.41
N GLU A 231 65.22 6.69 13.65
CA GLU A 231 64.44 6.35 14.85
C GLU A 231 63.56 7.52 15.28
N ASP A 232 62.37 7.15 15.76
CA ASP A 232 61.16 7.94 15.92
C ASP A 232 61.11 8.65 17.29
N GLU A 233 60.83 9.95 17.29
CA GLU A 233 60.50 10.73 18.50
C GLU A 233 59.02 11.12 18.48
N ASN A 234 58.40 11.28 19.67
CA ASN A 234 56.98 11.63 19.78
C ASN A 234 56.76 13.14 19.53
N ASP A 235 56.91 13.58 18.28
CA ASP A 235 56.95 14.99 17.87
C ASP A 235 55.65 15.49 17.20
N ASN A 236 54.85 14.59 16.60
CA ASN A 236 53.56 14.95 16.05
C ASN A 236 52.45 14.93 17.12
N TYR A 237 51.45 15.78 16.92
CA TYR A 237 50.26 15.81 17.76
C TYR A 237 49.15 14.97 17.10
N PRO A 238 48.41 14.14 17.84
CA PRO A 238 47.28 13.40 17.29
C PRO A 238 46.19 14.36 16.83
N ILE A 239 45.87 14.37 15.53
CA ILE A 239 44.91 15.30 14.93
C ILE A 239 43.58 14.60 14.62
N PHE A 240 42.46 15.24 14.96
CA PHE A 240 41.13 14.78 14.54
C PHE A 240 40.95 14.97 13.02
N THR A 241 40.20 14.07 12.38
CA THR A 241 39.89 14.20 10.93
C THR A 241 38.91 15.35 10.63
N GLU A 242 38.12 15.77 11.61
CA GLU A 242 37.14 16.87 11.49
C GLU A 242 37.31 17.88 12.64
N GLU A 243 37.16 19.19 12.33
CA GLU A 243 37.20 20.26 13.34
C GLU A 243 35.98 20.22 14.26
N THR A 244 34.80 19.87 13.73
CA THR A 244 33.57 19.69 14.50
C THR A 244 32.75 18.53 13.95
N TYR A 245 32.57 17.49 14.77
CA TYR A 245 31.67 16.38 14.48
C TYR A 245 30.22 16.80 14.72
N THR A 246 29.29 16.29 13.91
CA THR A 246 27.86 16.41 14.14
C THR A 246 27.20 15.06 13.95
N PHE A 247 26.47 14.60 14.97
CA PHE A 247 25.67 13.39 14.96
C PHE A 247 24.21 13.72 15.33
N THR A 248 23.31 12.79 15.01
CA THR A 248 21.88 12.90 15.30
C THR A 248 21.40 11.56 15.83
N ILE A 249 20.62 11.57 16.92
CA ILE A 249 20.05 10.37 17.56
C ILE A 249 18.61 10.63 17.97
N PHE A 250 17.76 9.61 17.89
CA PHE A 250 16.41 9.69 18.45
C PHE A 250 16.45 9.85 19.96
N GLU A 251 15.53 10.64 20.48
CA GLU A 251 15.19 10.64 21.90
C GLU A 251 14.59 9.32 22.38
N ASN A 252 14.35 9.21 23.69
CA ASN A 252 13.81 8.01 24.35
C ASN A 252 14.61 6.71 24.08
N CYS A 253 15.77 6.79 23.42
CA CYS A 253 16.52 5.64 22.97
C CYS A 253 17.15 4.87 24.14
N ARG A 254 17.30 3.56 23.95
CA ARG A 254 17.87 2.66 24.98
C ARG A 254 19.30 3.09 25.36
N VAL A 255 19.66 2.89 26.63
CA VAL A 255 21.03 3.04 27.13
C VAL A 255 21.99 2.17 26.31
N GLY A 256 23.18 2.68 26.00
CA GLY A 256 24.19 2.01 25.19
C GLY A 256 23.95 2.14 23.68
N THR A 257 22.98 2.94 23.23
CA THR A 257 22.81 3.26 21.81
C THR A 257 24.02 4.02 21.29
N THR A 258 24.53 3.63 20.13
CA THR A 258 25.68 4.28 19.48
C THR A 258 25.24 5.59 18.83
N VAL A 259 25.94 6.67 19.17
CA VAL A 259 25.70 8.02 18.65
C VAL A 259 26.49 8.26 17.36
N GLY A 260 27.73 7.76 17.33
CA GLY A 260 28.68 7.99 16.25
C GLY A 260 30.09 7.57 16.67
N GLN A 261 31.06 7.84 15.81
CA GLN A 261 32.47 7.57 16.07
C GLN A 261 33.31 8.76 15.62
N VAL A 262 34.21 9.23 16.49
CA VAL A 262 35.20 10.27 16.15
C VAL A 262 36.54 9.62 15.79
N CYS A 263 37.23 10.19 14.81
CA CYS A 263 38.48 9.67 14.28
C CYS A 263 39.62 10.68 14.47
N ALA A 264 40.80 10.16 14.79
CA ALA A 264 42.04 10.92 14.79
C ALA A 264 43.17 10.06 14.20
N THR A 265 44.17 10.74 13.68
CA THR A 265 45.38 10.15 13.09
C THR A 265 46.59 10.78 13.72
N ASP A 266 47.60 9.96 13.99
CA ASP A 266 48.95 10.42 14.26
C ASP A 266 49.88 10.10 13.09
N LYS A 267 51.10 10.64 13.12
CA LYS A 267 52.09 10.50 12.05
C LYS A 267 53.34 9.71 12.43
N ASP A 268 53.71 9.71 13.71
CA ASP A 268 54.83 8.97 14.30
C ASP A 268 54.79 7.46 13.94
N GLU A 269 55.81 6.68 14.29
CA GLU A 269 55.94 5.28 13.85
C GLU A 269 54.73 4.44 14.33
N PRO A 270 54.00 3.77 13.42
CA PRO A 270 52.77 3.04 13.76
C PRO A 270 53.03 1.80 14.63
N ASP A 271 52.00 1.38 15.36
CA ASP A 271 52.02 0.28 16.36
C ASP A 271 52.95 0.48 17.57
N THR A 272 53.50 1.69 17.76
CA THR A 272 54.32 2.08 18.92
C THR A 272 53.45 2.51 20.13
N MET A 273 54.04 3.22 21.09
CA MET A 273 53.29 4.02 22.07
C MET A 273 52.93 5.41 21.55
N HIS A 274 53.74 5.99 20.66
CA HIS A 274 53.54 7.35 20.14
C HIS A 274 52.24 7.41 19.33
N THR A 275 52.00 6.41 18.48
CA THR A 275 50.73 6.29 17.73
C THR A 275 49.56 5.70 18.55
N ARG A 276 49.70 5.48 19.87
CA ARG A 276 48.67 4.81 20.69
C ARG A 276 47.63 5.78 21.28
N LEU A 277 46.62 6.07 20.47
CA LEU A 277 45.58 7.05 20.77
C LEU A 277 44.60 6.63 21.89
N LYS A 278 44.31 7.59 22.78
CA LYS A 278 43.18 7.61 23.71
C LYS A 278 42.23 8.75 23.44
N TYR A 279 40.95 8.41 23.32
CA TYR A 279 39.84 9.32 23.17
C TYR A 279 39.12 9.54 24.51
N SER A 280 38.68 10.76 24.80
CA SER A 280 37.92 11.10 26.01
C SER A 280 36.99 12.30 25.80
N ILE A 281 35.89 12.33 26.56
CA ILE A 281 35.03 13.51 26.71
C ILE A 281 35.59 14.33 27.89
N ILE A 282 35.88 15.61 27.66
CA ILE A 282 36.41 16.53 28.68
C ILE A 282 35.40 17.60 29.13
N GLY A 283 34.22 17.66 28.50
CA GLY A 283 33.11 18.50 28.93
C GLY A 283 31.85 18.25 28.12
N GLN A 284 30.70 18.50 28.73
CA GLN A 284 29.36 18.42 28.13
C GLN A 284 28.63 19.75 28.38
N VAL A 285 27.78 20.17 27.45
CA VAL A 285 26.79 21.22 27.63
C VAL A 285 25.42 20.65 27.27
N PRO A 286 24.43 20.65 28.19
CA PRO A 286 24.52 21.03 29.60
C PRO A 286 25.50 20.16 30.42
N PRO A 287 26.09 20.67 31.53
CA PRO A 287 27.20 20.02 32.23
C PRO A 287 26.81 18.83 33.13
N SER A 288 25.52 18.65 33.43
CA SER A 288 25.00 17.57 34.27
C SER A 288 23.53 17.30 33.94
N PRO A 289 23.06 16.02 33.95
CA PRO A 289 23.83 14.80 34.18
C PRO A 289 24.74 14.43 32.99
N THR A 290 25.70 13.52 33.18
CA THR A 290 26.52 12.99 32.08
C THR A 290 25.72 11.97 31.28
N LEU A 291 25.38 12.29 30.03
CA LEU A 291 24.46 11.53 29.17
C LEU A 291 25.17 10.70 28.10
N PHE A 292 26.47 10.93 27.91
CA PHE A 292 27.30 10.28 26.89
C PHE A 292 28.59 9.72 27.49
N SER A 293 29.01 8.56 26.98
CA SER A 293 30.31 7.96 27.19
C SER A 293 31.05 7.82 25.86
N MET A 294 32.36 7.69 25.91
CA MET A 294 33.23 7.52 24.73
C MET A 294 34.19 6.36 24.98
N HIS A 295 34.23 5.40 24.04
CA HIS A 295 35.08 4.23 24.16
C HIS A 295 36.56 4.60 23.94
N PRO A 296 37.45 4.41 24.94
CA PRO A 296 38.74 5.10 24.95
C PRO A 296 39.71 4.80 23.81
N THR A 297 39.62 3.64 23.15
CA THR A 297 40.56 3.26 22.06
C THR A 297 39.93 3.29 20.66
N THR A 298 38.65 3.66 20.53
CA THR A 298 37.97 3.67 19.23
C THR A 298 37.22 4.97 18.92
N GLY A 299 37.05 5.87 19.88
CA GLY A 299 36.31 7.12 19.68
C GLY A 299 34.79 6.95 19.49
N VAL A 300 34.26 5.74 19.69
CA VAL A 300 32.81 5.46 19.58
C VAL A 300 32.08 6.08 20.77
N ILE A 301 31.07 6.91 20.50
CA ILE A 301 30.24 7.58 21.50
C ILE A 301 28.95 6.78 21.71
N THR A 302 28.55 6.57 22.97
CA THR A 302 27.32 5.85 23.35
C THR A 302 26.53 6.57 24.43
N THR A 303 25.22 6.34 24.49
CA THR A 303 24.34 6.92 25.53
C THR A 303 24.52 6.22 26.87
N THR A 304 24.62 6.98 27.97
CA THR A 304 24.70 6.47 29.36
C THR A 304 23.37 6.54 30.11
N SER A 305 22.38 7.24 29.56
CA SER A 305 21.05 7.43 30.13
C SER A 305 19.98 7.18 29.09
N SER A 306 18.78 6.78 29.53
CA SER A 306 17.56 6.70 28.73
C SER A 306 16.74 8.00 28.77
N GLN A 307 17.28 9.05 29.39
CA GLN A 307 16.64 10.36 29.61
C GLN A 307 17.11 11.37 28.55
N LEU A 308 17.13 10.95 27.28
CA LEU A 308 17.20 11.88 26.16
C LEU A 308 15.74 12.19 25.79
N ASP A 309 15.41 13.47 25.83
CA ASP A 309 14.07 14.05 25.84
C ASP A 309 14.21 15.40 25.13
N ARG A 310 13.57 15.53 23.96
CA ARG A 310 13.73 16.64 23.01
C ARG A 310 12.84 17.83 23.38
N GLU A 311 11.72 17.61 24.07
CA GLU A 311 10.91 18.67 24.67
C GLU A 311 11.68 19.42 25.75
N LEU A 312 12.61 18.75 26.44
CA LEU A 312 13.50 19.33 27.45
C LEU A 312 14.80 19.89 26.85
N ILE A 313 15.54 19.11 26.06
CA ILE A 313 16.82 19.51 25.44
C ILE A 313 16.97 18.89 24.04
N ASP A 314 16.85 19.73 23.01
CA ASP A 314 17.02 19.38 21.59
C ASP A 314 18.48 19.08 21.19
N LYS A 315 19.46 19.56 21.96
CA LYS A 315 20.86 19.59 21.52
C LYS A 315 21.88 19.54 22.66
N TYR A 316 22.90 18.71 22.46
CA TYR A 316 24.06 18.59 23.34
C TYR A 316 25.36 18.93 22.60
N GLN A 317 26.29 19.57 23.31
CA GLN A 317 27.63 19.84 22.80
C GLN A 317 28.71 19.24 23.72
N LEU A 318 29.53 18.37 23.14
CA LEU A 318 30.68 17.75 23.80
C LEU A 318 31.98 18.45 23.40
N LYS A 319 32.82 18.73 24.39
CA LYS A 319 34.25 18.95 24.18
C LYS A 319 34.96 17.60 24.27
N ILE A 320 35.63 17.21 23.19
CA ILE A 320 36.31 15.91 23.07
C ILE A 320 37.82 16.11 22.98
N LYS A 321 38.59 15.11 23.41
CA LYS A 321 40.04 15.12 23.42
C LYS A 321 40.59 13.79 22.90
N VAL A 322 41.64 13.86 22.09
CA VAL A 322 42.52 12.74 21.77
C VAL A 322 43.90 13.01 22.38
N GLN A 323 44.58 11.96 22.84
CA GLN A 323 45.94 12.00 23.37
C GLN A 323 46.71 10.75 22.96
N ASP A 324 48.00 10.87 22.70
CA ASP A 324 48.92 9.77 22.37
C ASP A 324 49.30 8.92 23.62
N MET A 325 50.37 8.11 23.52
CA MET A 325 51.06 7.49 24.66
C MET A 325 50.16 6.68 25.60
N ASP A 326 49.13 5.99 25.10
CA ASP A 326 48.11 5.27 25.88
C ASP A 326 47.33 6.19 26.87
N GLY A 327 47.34 7.51 26.63
CA GLY A 327 46.70 8.53 27.46
C GLY A 327 47.52 8.95 28.69
N GLN A 328 48.84 8.74 28.68
CA GLN A 328 49.72 9.13 29.79
C GLN A 328 49.87 10.65 29.94
N TYR A 329 50.18 11.10 31.15
CA TYR A 329 50.16 12.53 31.52
C TYR A 329 51.14 13.44 30.76
N PHE A 330 52.16 12.86 30.13
CA PHE A 330 53.17 13.56 29.33
C PHE A 330 52.87 13.54 27.82
N GLY A 331 51.84 12.79 27.40
CA GLY A 331 51.48 12.62 26.00
C GLY A 331 50.88 13.87 25.34
N LEU A 332 51.14 14.08 24.06
CA LEU A 332 50.61 15.19 23.27
C LEU A 332 49.11 14.97 23.00
N GLN A 333 48.36 16.07 22.98
CA GLN A 333 46.90 16.03 23.01
C GLN A 333 46.25 17.16 22.22
N THR A 334 45.13 16.85 21.56
CA THR A 334 44.34 17.77 20.74
C THR A 334 42.87 17.72 21.19
N THR A 335 42.18 18.86 21.09
CA THR A 335 40.74 18.96 21.41
C THR A 335 39.90 19.32 20.19
N SER A 336 38.75 18.67 20.04
CA SER A 336 37.74 18.97 19.01
C SER A 336 36.36 19.18 19.67
N THR A 337 35.34 19.51 18.88
CA THR A 337 33.95 19.64 19.32
C THR A 337 33.10 18.55 18.67
N CYS A 338 32.18 17.96 19.41
CA CYS A 338 31.17 17.06 18.88
C CYS A 338 29.78 17.57 19.26
N ILE A 339 28.93 17.78 18.26
CA ILE A 339 27.54 18.20 18.41
C ILE A 339 26.65 16.97 18.27
N ILE A 340 25.68 16.81 19.17
CA ILE A 340 24.68 15.75 19.14
C ILE A 340 23.32 16.44 19.12
N ASN A 341 22.62 16.37 18.01
CA ASN A 341 21.22 16.81 17.93
C ASN A 341 20.32 15.63 18.31
N ILE A 342 19.22 15.93 19.00
CA ILE A 342 18.18 14.96 19.34
C ILE A 342 17.07 15.05 18.30
N ASP A 343 16.68 13.92 17.72
CA ASP A 343 15.66 13.81 16.69
C ASP A 343 14.33 13.34 17.27
N ASP A 344 13.26 13.93 16.77
CA ASP A 344 11.90 13.91 17.32
C ASP A 344 11.19 12.56 17.10
N VAL A 345 10.64 11.98 18.17
CA VAL A 345 9.77 10.79 18.06
C VAL A 345 8.42 11.06 18.72
N ASN A 346 7.34 10.55 18.12
CA ASN A 346 6.00 10.67 18.71
C ASN A 346 5.93 9.93 20.05
N ASP A 347 6.11 10.64 21.17
CA ASP A 347 6.01 10.13 22.54
C ASP A 347 5.06 10.97 23.42
N HIS A 348 4.68 12.17 22.97
CA HIS A 348 3.57 12.94 23.50
C HIS A 348 2.28 12.70 22.69
N LEU A 349 1.15 13.15 23.24
CA LEU A 349 -0.18 12.88 22.69
C LEU A 349 -0.91 14.19 22.48
N PRO A 350 -1.72 14.32 21.42
CA PRO A 350 -2.48 15.54 21.17
C PRO A 350 -3.60 15.62 22.20
N THR A 351 -3.47 16.53 23.15
CA THR A 351 -4.40 16.67 24.28
C THR A 351 -5.36 17.81 24.04
N PHE A 352 -6.67 17.56 24.16
CA PHE A 352 -7.66 18.63 24.05
C PHE A 352 -7.52 19.61 25.21
N THR A 353 -7.50 20.91 24.92
CA THR A 353 -7.47 21.98 25.94
C THR A 353 -8.73 22.00 26.83
N ARG A 354 -9.81 21.32 26.40
CA ARG A 354 -11.04 21.06 27.17
C ARG A 354 -11.57 19.67 26.84
N THR A 355 -12.03 18.93 27.85
CA THR A 355 -12.59 17.57 27.68
C THR A 355 -14.05 17.56 27.23
N SER A 356 -14.74 18.70 27.30
CA SER A 356 -16.10 18.87 26.80
C SER A 356 -16.31 20.22 26.13
N TYR A 357 -17.16 20.22 25.11
CA TYR A 357 -17.61 21.39 24.37
C TYR A 357 -19.13 21.37 24.22
N VAL A 358 -19.73 22.55 24.14
CA VAL A 358 -21.12 22.74 23.75
C VAL A 358 -21.17 23.75 22.61
N THR A 359 -22.03 23.50 21.63
CA THR A 359 -22.33 24.43 20.55
C THR A 359 -23.80 24.29 20.16
N SER A 360 -24.29 25.19 19.32
CA SER A 360 -25.60 25.09 18.69
C SER A 360 -25.49 25.29 17.19
N VAL A 361 -26.51 24.82 16.47
CA VAL A 361 -26.66 25.01 15.03
C VAL A 361 -28.13 25.05 14.67
N GLU A 362 -28.52 26.01 13.83
CA GLU A 362 -29.85 26.09 13.24
C GLU A 362 -30.13 24.83 12.40
N GLU A 363 -31.34 24.30 12.48
CA GLU A 363 -31.74 23.17 11.66
C GLU A 363 -31.77 23.48 10.15
N ASN A 364 -31.93 22.46 9.31
CA ASN A 364 -31.89 22.57 7.84
C ASN A 364 -30.59 23.15 7.22
N THR A 365 -29.63 23.63 8.02
CA THR A 365 -28.34 24.16 7.56
C THR A 365 -27.37 23.07 7.09
N VAL A 366 -26.48 23.44 6.15
CA VAL A 366 -25.43 22.59 5.56
C VAL A 366 -24.19 23.42 5.26
N ASP A 367 -23.03 22.76 5.19
CA ASP A 367 -21.70 23.33 4.90
C ASP A 367 -21.25 24.46 5.85
N VAL A 368 -21.84 24.52 7.05
CA VAL A 368 -21.49 25.43 8.15
C VAL A 368 -20.48 24.80 9.11
N GLU A 369 -19.48 25.57 9.58
CA GLU A 369 -18.65 25.18 10.74
C GLU A 369 -19.41 25.50 12.04
N ILE A 370 -19.46 24.53 12.96
CA ILE A 370 -20.22 24.63 14.22
C ILE A 370 -19.32 24.63 15.47
N LEU A 371 -18.08 24.17 15.35
CA LEU A 371 -17.11 24.16 16.44
C LEU A 371 -15.68 24.05 15.90
N ARG A 372 -14.75 24.81 16.49
CA ARG A 372 -13.31 24.57 16.41
C ARG A 372 -12.79 24.03 17.74
N VAL A 373 -12.01 22.96 17.71
CA VAL A 373 -11.38 22.36 18.89
C VAL A 373 -9.86 22.42 18.80
N THR A 374 -9.22 22.99 19.81
CA THR A 374 -7.77 23.10 19.95
C THR A 374 -7.17 21.92 20.69
N VAL A 375 -5.98 21.49 20.27
CA VAL A 375 -5.15 20.51 20.98
C VAL A 375 -3.78 21.09 21.29
N GLU A 376 -3.21 20.68 22.42
CA GLU A 376 -1.81 20.89 22.77
C GLU A 376 -1.07 19.56 22.57
N ASP A 377 -0.03 19.60 21.74
CA ASP A 377 0.95 18.54 21.55
C ASP A 377 2.35 19.17 21.64
N LYS A 378 3.32 18.41 22.16
CA LYS A 378 4.66 18.91 22.49
C LYS A 378 5.75 18.45 21.52
N ASP A 379 5.49 17.37 20.77
CA ASP A 379 6.30 16.91 19.65
C ASP A 379 6.65 18.09 18.71
N LEU A 380 7.73 17.97 17.94
CA LEU A 380 8.27 19.07 17.13
C LEU A 380 7.23 19.64 16.14
N VAL A 381 6.92 20.93 16.31
CA VAL A 381 5.85 21.62 15.56
C VAL A 381 6.01 21.49 14.04
N ASN A 382 4.91 21.18 13.35
CA ASN A 382 4.80 20.87 11.92
C ASN A 382 5.30 19.49 11.45
N THR A 383 5.83 18.61 12.32
CA THR A 383 6.18 17.22 11.92
C THR A 383 4.93 16.35 11.67
N ALA A 384 5.11 15.08 11.31
CA ALA A 384 4.03 14.09 11.36
C ALA A 384 3.69 13.64 12.78
N ASN A 385 4.60 13.87 13.73
CA ASN A 385 4.40 13.60 15.15
C ASN A 385 3.41 14.66 15.69
N TRP A 386 3.72 15.96 15.56
CA TRP A 386 2.83 17.03 16.04
C TRP A 386 1.48 17.18 15.29
N ARG A 387 1.38 16.83 13.99
CA ARG A 387 0.14 17.07 13.20
C ARG A 387 -1.00 16.13 13.59
N ALA A 388 -2.15 16.73 13.89
CA ALA A 388 -3.34 16.08 14.43
C ALA A 388 -4.30 15.57 13.34
N ASN A 389 -4.94 14.44 13.64
CA ASN A 389 -5.94 13.77 12.81
C ASN A 389 -7.18 13.47 13.67
N TYR A 390 -8.32 14.06 13.28
CA TYR A 390 -9.56 14.00 14.05
C TYR A 390 -10.54 12.96 13.51
N THR A 391 -11.26 12.31 14.43
CA THR A 391 -12.29 11.32 14.11
C THR A 391 -13.55 11.54 14.95
N ILE A 392 -14.72 11.18 14.41
CA ILE A 392 -15.98 11.12 15.17
C ILE A 392 -16.23 9.66 15.55
N LEU A 393 -16.27 9.39 16.85
CA LEU A 393 -16.30 8.03 17.42
C LEU A 393 -17.73 7.54 17.71
N LYS A 394 -18.65 8.46 18.02
CA LYS A 394 -20.06 8.19 18.40
C LYS A 394 -20.96 9.38 18.08
N GLY A 395 -22.27 9.15 17.97
CA GLY A 395 -23.29 10.21 17.86
C GLY A 395 -23.44 10.79 16.46
N ASN A 396 -23.02 10.06 15.43
CA ASN A 396 -23.06 10.46 14.02
C ASN A 396 -23.49 9.29 13.12
N GLU A 397 -24.37 8.42 13.62
CA GLU A 397 -24.86 7.22 12.94
C GLU A 397 -25.52 7.55 11.58
N ASN A 398 -26.13 8.73 11.47
CA ASN A 398 -26.88 9.22 10.32
C ASN A 398 -26.05 10.06 9.33
N GLY A 399 -24.75 10.26 9.61
CA GLY A 399 -23.80 10.98 8.73
C GLY A 399 -23.99 12.50 8.65
N ASN A 400 -24.57 13.12 9.68
CA ASN A 400 -24.84 14.56 9.72
C ASN A 400 -23.59 15.43 9.85
N PHE A 401 -22.56 14.94 10.55
CA PHE A 401 -21.38 15.72 10.91
C PHE A 401 -20.11 15.21 10.23
N LYS A 402 -19.17 16.12 10.00
CA LYS A 402 -17.81 15.83 9.53
C LYS A 402 -16.81 16.67 10.32
N ILE A 403 -15.68 16.08 10.70
CA ILE A 403 -14.55 16.80 11.31
C ILE A 403 -13.34 16.75 10.36
N VAL A 404 -12.57 17.83 10.30
CA VAL A 404 -11.34 17.95 9.50
C VAL A 404 -10.28 18.76 10.26
N THR A 405 -8.99 18.49 10.03
CA THR A 405 -7.90 19.29 10.60
C THR A 405 -7.65 20.56 9.77
N ASP A 406 -7.62 21.72 10.41
CA ASP A 406 -7.01 22.93 9.83
C ASP A 406 -5.48 22.82 9.96
N ALA A 407 -4.83 22.44 8.87
CA ALA A 407 -3.39 22.14 8.85
C ALA A 407 -2.46 23.33 9.17
N LYS A 408 -2.99 24.55 9.40
CA LYS A 408 -2.22 25.72 9.86
C LYS A 408 -2.26 25.93 11.37
N THR A 409 -3.37 25.57 12.01
CA THR A 409 -3.60 25.79 13.46
C THR A 409 -3.63 24.48 14.25
N ASN A 410 -3.62 23.34 13.55
CA ASN A 410 -3.83 21.98 14.09
C ASN A 410 -5.21 21.78 14.73
N GLU A 411 -6.17 22.68 14.47
CA GLU A 411 -7.52 22.65 15.04
C GLU A 411 -8.42 21.63 14.34
N GLY A 412 -9.29 20.98 15.10
CA GLY A 412 -10.39 20.19 14.55
C GLY A 412 -11.56 21.11 14.23
N VAL A 413 -11.89 21.27 12.96
CA VAL A 413 -13.07 22.00 12.49
C VAL A 413 -14.21 21.00 12.28
N LEU A 414 -15.27 21.12 13.09
CA LEU A 414 -16.47 20.31 13.02
C LEU A 414 -17.55 21.05 12.22
N CYS A 415 -18.10 20.40 11.19
CA CYS A 415 -19.08 20.96 10.27
C CYS A 415 -20.32 20.06 10.12
N VAL A 416 -21.45 20.66 9.73
CA VAL A 416 -22.65 19.94 9.29
C VAL A 416 -22.59 19.70 7.78
N VAL A 417 -22.74 18.44 7.34
CA VAL A 417 -22.68 18.00 5.93
C VAL A 417 -23.99 17.37 5.44
N LYS A 418 -24.95 17.16 6.33
CA LYS A 418 -26.34 16.78 6.04
C LYS A 418 -27.21 17.39 7.14
N PRO A 419 -28.34 18.05 6.80
CA PRO A 419 -29.10 18.84 7.74
C PRO A 419 -29.65 18.02 8.91
N LEU A 420 -29.86 18.72 10.02
CA LEU A 420 -30.62 18.25 11.18
C LEU A 420 -32.06 18.76 11.06
N ASN A 421 -32.98 18.13 11.78
CA ASN A 421 -34.34 18.61 12.03
C ASN A 421 -34.61 18.57 13.54
N TYR A 422 -35.26 19.61 14.05
CA TYR A 422 -35.50 19.85 15.47
C TYR A 422 -36.62 18.95 16.03
N GLU A 423 -37.69 18.74 15.27
CA GLU A 423 -38.86 17.89 15.59
C GLU A 423 -38.47 16.43 15.80
N GLU A 424 -37.49 15.94 15.06
CA GLU A 424 -36.85 14.65 15.28
C GLU A 424 -35.89 14.69 16.48
N LYS A 425 -34.98 15.68 16.56
CA LYS A 425 -33.83 15.58 17.47
C LYS A 425 -33.16 16.91 17.89
N GLN A 426 -33.82 17.61 18.82
CA GLN A 426 -33.36 18.84 19.50
C GLN A 426 -31.92 18.83 20.08
N GLN A 427 -31.33 17.66 20.39
CA GLN A 427 -29.96 17.56 20.92
C GLN A 427 -29.22 16.30 20.47
N MET A 428 -27.94 16.45 20.14
CA MET A 428 -27.02 15.36 19.82
C MET A 428 -25.76 15.42 20.67
N ILE A 429 -25.26 14.26 21.10
CA ILE A 429 -24.04 14.14 21.89
C ILE A 429 -23.04 13.29 21.09
N LEU A 430 -21.99 13.94 20.59
CA LEU A 430 -20.91 13.30 19.87
C LEU A 430 -19.76 12.98 20.83
N GLN A 431 -19.02 11.92 20.54
CA GLN A 431 -17.66 11.75 21.09
C GLN A 431 -16.68 11.88 19.93
N ILE A 432 -15.74 12.82 20.02
CA ILE A 432 -14.66 13.00 19.04
C ILE A 432 -13.35 12.47 19.62
N GLY A 433 -12.49 11.94 18.75
CA GLY A 433 -11.15 11.47 19.06
C GLY A 433 -10.10 12.23 18.26
N VAL A 434 -8.91 12.35 18.82
CA VAL A 434 -7.73 12.90 18.14
C VAL A 434 -6.51 12.01 18.38
N VAL A 435 -5.75 11.81 17.32
CA VAL A 435 -4.47 11.10 17.24
C VAL A 435 -3.54 11.87 16.32
N ASN A 436 -2.25 11.55 16.30
CA ASN A 436 -1.27 12.12 15.38
C ASN A 436 -1.41 11.51 13.96
N GLU A 437 -0.73 12.08 12.97
CA GLU A 437 -0.50 11.41 11.68
C GLU A 437 0.53 10.26 11.79
N ALA A 438 1.57 10.44 12.62
CA ALA A 438 2.57 9.42 12.89
C ALA A 438 2.07 8.38 13.92
N PRO A 439 2.51 7.11 13.84
CA PRO A 439 2.25 6.13 14.89
C PRO A 439 3.03 6.47 16.17
N PHE A 440 2.39 6.25 17.33
CA PHE A 440 2.99 6.44 18.66
C PHE A 440 4.16 5.48 18.90
N SER A 441 5.24 5.96 19.52
CA SER A 441 6.52 5.24 19.63
C SER A 441 6.58 4.16 20.72
N ARG A 442 5.93 4.39 21.88
CA ARG A 442 5.85 3.41 22.98
C ARG A 442 4.72 2.41 22.75
N GLU A 443 4.68 1.30 23.50
CA GLU A 443 3.65 0.25 23.38
C GLU A 443 2.26 0.64 23.93
N ALA A 444 1.80 1.86 23.64
CA ALA A 444 0.42 2.25 23.84
C ALA A 444 -0.49 1.40 22.95
N SER A 445 -1.30 0.55 23.56
CA SER A 445 -2.35 -0.20 22.86
C SER A 445 -3.21 0.74 22.01
N PRO A 446 -3.71 0.37 20.81
CA PRO A 446 -4.31 1.31 19.84
C PRO A 446 -5.55 2.13 20.29
N ARG A 447 -6.04 1.92 21.52
CA ARG A 447 -7.11 2.71 22.16
C ARG A 447 -6.63 3.63 23.29
N SER A 448 -5.38 3.48 23.73
CA SER A 448 -4.73 4.27 24.78
C SER A 448 -4.02 5.50 24.22
N ALA A 449 -3.66 5.50 22.94
CA ALA A 449 -2.99 6.61 22.24
C ALA A 449 -3.97 7.62 21.60
N MET A 450 -5.23 7.69 22.05
CA MET A 450 -6.25 8.59 21.49
C MET A 450 -6.92 9.39 22.60
N SER A 451 -6.68 10.70 22.60
CA SER A 451 -7.44 11.65 23.41
C SER A 451 -8.87 11.76 22.87
N THR A 452 -9.85 11.90 23.76
CA THR A 452 -11.26 12.11 23.34
C THR A 452 -11.92 13.25 24.08
N ALA A 453 -12.78 14.00 23.38
CA ALA A 453 -13.65 15.01 23.95
C ALA A 453 -15.12 14.73 23.63
N THR A 454 -16.03 15.17 24.49
CA THR A 454 -17.48 15.10 24.27
C THR A 454 -17.98 16.43 23.72
N VAL A 455 -18.75 16.41 22.63
CA VAL A 455 -19.36 17.60 22.04
C VAL A 455 -20.88 17.46 22.11
N THR A 456 -21.54 18.36 22.84
CA THR A 456 -23.00 18.49 22.79
C THR A 456 -23.37 19.53 21.74
N VAL A 457 -24.13 19.11 20.73
CA VAL A 457 -24.74 19.99 19.72
C VAL A 457 -26.21 20.13 20.06
N ASN A 458 -26.65 21.36 20.35
CA ASN A 458 -28.07 21.69 20.42
C ASN A 458 -28.55 22.09 19.03
N VAL A 459 -29.73 21.64 18.62
CA VAL A 459 -30.37 22.11 17.40
C VAL A 459 -31.21 23.33 17.75
N GLU A 460 -31.10 24.40 16.97
CA GLU A 460 -31.96 25.58 17.09
C GLU A 460 -33.09 25.50 16.05
N ASP A 461 -34.31 25.65 16.56
CA ASP A 461 -35.62 25.66 15.89
C ASP A 461 -35.68 26.76 14.80
N GLN A 462 -36.07 26.38 13.58
CA GLN A 462 -36.43 27.32 12.51
C GLN A 462 -37.84 27.02 11.94
N ASP A 463 -38.89 27.43 12.66
CA ASP A 463 -40.25 27.77 12.16
C ASP A 463 -40.41 27.61 10.63
N GLU A 464 -40.75 26.39 10.20
CA GLU A 464 -40.71 25.92 8.82
C GLU A 464 -41.97 26.36 8.04
N GLY A 465 -42.12 25.86 6.80
CA GLY A 465 -43.43 25.81 6.17
C GLY A 465 -44.20 24.56 6.59
N PRO A 466 -45.50 24.47 6.28
CA PRO A 466 -46.26 23.25 6.53
C PRO A 466 -45.64 22.10 5.71
N GLU A 467 -45.44 20.92 6.30
CA GLU A 467 -44.88 19.76 5.64
C GLU A 467 -45.95 19.01 4.82
N CYS A 468 -45.61 18.72 3.56
CA CYS A 468 -46.45 17.94 2.65
C CYS A 468 -46.03 16.45 2.67
N ASN A 469 -46.21 15.77 3.81
CA ASN A 469 -45.76 14.40 4.01
C ASN A 469 -46.93 13.42 4.25
N PRO A 470 -47.10 12.37 3.42
CA PRO A 470 -46.30 12.06 2.23
C PRO A 470 -46.59 13.02 1.06
N PRO A 471 -45.62 13.27 0.16
CA PRO A 471 -45.76 14.20 -0.96
C PRO A 471 -46.75 13.71 -2.03
N ILE A 472 -47.01 12.40 -2.07
CA ILE A 472 -48.16 11.80 -2.76
C ILE A 472 -49.10 11.20 -1.72
N GLN A 473 -50.35 11.63 -1.75
CA GLN A 473 -51.46 11.00 -1.01
C GLN A 473 -52.47 10.44 -2.03
N THR A 474 -53.18 9.37 -1.68
CA THR A 474 -54.17 8.76 -2.58
C THR A 474 -55.53 8.63 -1.91
N VAL A 475 -56.59 9.01 -2.64
CA VAL A 475 -57.98 8.88 -2.21
C VAL A 475 -58.77 8.07 -3.23
N ARG A 476 -59.87 7.45 -2.81
CA ARG A 476 -60.73 6.63 -3.66
C ARG A 476 -62.12 7.27 -3.78
N MET A 477 -62.59 7.45 -5.01
CA MET A 477 -63.94 7.89 -5.35
C MET A 477 -64.57 6.85 -6.30
N LYS A 478 -65.86 6.97 -6.60
CA LYS A 478 -66.50 6.33 -7.76
C LYS A 478 -66.74 7.41 -8.82
N GLU A 479 -66.76 7.09 -10.12
CA GLU A 479 -67.11 8.12 -11.11
C GLU A 479 -68.52 8.69 -10.88
N ASN A 480 -69.48 7.82 -10.57
CA ASN A 480 -70.88 8.18 -10.31
C ASN A 480 -71.14 8.90 -8.95
N ALA A 481 -70.12 9.48 -8.33
CA ALA A 481 -70.27 10.27 -7.11
C ALA A 481 -71.09 11.54 -7.36
N GLU A 482 -72.15 11.75 -6.56
CA GLU A 482 -73.06 12.89 -6.72
C GLU A 482 -72.31 14.24 -6.61
N VAL A 483 -72.70 15.21 -7.45
CA VAL A 483 -72.11 16.56 -7.42
C VAL A 483 -72.38 17.22 -6.06
N GLY A 484 -71.32 17.71 -5.43
CA GLY A 484 -71.34 18.25 -4.06
C GLY A 484 -70.94 17.27 -2.97
N THR A 485 -70.77 15.96 -3.27
CA THR A 485 -70.16 15.01 -2.32
C THR A 485 -68.75 15.45 -1.93
N THR A 486 -68.39 15.17 -0.68
CA THR A 486 -67.12 15.61 -0.08
C THR A 486 -66.39 14.40 0.50
N SER A 487 -65.09 14.32 0.26
CA SER A 487 -64.21 13.26 0.76
C SER A 487 -63.04 13.83 1.55
N ASN A 488 -62.29 12.95 2.23
CA ASN A 488 -60.90 13.25 2.57
C ASN A 488 -60.17 13.77 1.33
N GLY A 489 -59.33 14.78 1.51
CA GLY A 489 -58.48 15.34 0.46
C GLY A 489 -57.01 15.27 0.83
N TYR A 490 -56.24 16.29 0.46
CA TYR A 490 -54.84 16.39 0.83
C TYR A 490 -54.69 17.00 2.22
N LYS A 491 -53.84 16.41 3.07
CA LYS A 491 -53.49 16.97 4.38
C LYS A 491 -52.01 17.33 4.43
N ALA A 492 -51.72 18.56 4.79
CA ALA A 492 -50.41 18.97 5.29
C ALA A 492 -50.49 19.12 6.82
N TYR A 493 -49.34 19.18 7.49
CA TYR A 493 -49.24 19.56 8.89
C TYR A 493 -48.10 20.56 9.10
N ASP A 494 -48.25 21.38 10.12
CA ASP A 494 -47.31 22.36 10.65
C ASP A 494 -46.33 21.59 11.56
N PRO A 495 -45.02 21.46 11.24
CA PRO A 495 -44.09 20.57 11.97
C PRO A 495 -43.98 20.86 13.47
N GLU A 496 -43.94 22.14 13.82
CA GLU A 496 -43.69 22.70 15.14
C GLU A 496 -44.90 22.47 16.05
N THR A 497 -46.11 22.80 15.56
CA THR A 497 -47.36 22.61 16.30
C THR A 497 -47.97 21.21 16.13
N ARG A 498 -47.42 20.40 15.19
CA ARG A 498 -47.91 19.08 14.76
C ARG A 498 -49.39 19.07 14.41
N SER A 499 -49.86 20.19 13.83
CA SER A 499 -51.27 20.50 13.62
C SER A 499 -51.58 20.68 12.15
N SER A 500 -52.83 20.42 11.75
CA SER A 500 -53.36 20.82 10.43
C SER A 500 -54.19 22.10 10.50
N SER A 501 -54.16 22.80 11.64
CA SER A 501 -54.97 24.00 11.92
C SER A 501 -54.29 25.26 11.39
N GLY A 502 -55.04 26.17 10.76
CA GLY A 502 -54.51 27.44 10.25
C GLY A 502 -53.83 27.36 8.88
N ILE A 503 -53.55 26.15 8.40
CA ILE A 503 -53.12 25.86 7.02
C ILE A 503 -54.29 26.09 6.06
N ARG A 504 -54.03 26.82 4.98
CA ARG A 504 -54.97 27.05 3.87
C ARG A 504 -54.58 26.22 2.66
N TYR A 505 -55.58 25.72 1.93
CA TYR A 505 -55.40 24.80 0.82
C TYR A 505 -55.88 25.40 -0.51
N LYS A 506 -55.12 25.18 -1.57
CA LYS A 506 -55.43 25.69 -2.92
C LYS A 506 -55.04 24.69 -4.00
N LYS A 507 -55.99 24.35 -4.87
CA LYS A 507 -55.75 23.52 -6.05
C LYS A 507 -54.92 24.31 -7.07
N LEU A 508 -53.77 23.78 -7.47
CA LEU A 508 -52.84 24.42 -8.41
C LEU A 508 -53.04 23.91 -9.84
N THR A 509 -53.07 22.59 -10.04
CA THR A 509 -53.30 21.97 -11.35
C THR A 509 -54.43 20.95 -11.27
N ASP A 510 -55.24 20.93 -12.33
CA ASP A 510 -56.34 19.99 -12.54
C ASP A 510 -56.57 19.90 -14.07
N PRO A 511 -56.37 18.74 -14.70
CA PRO A 511 -56.57 18.56 -16.14
C PRO A 511 -58.04 18.43 -16.59
N THR A 512 -59.01 18.21 -15.70
CA THR A 512 -60.41 17.85 -16.06
C THR A 512 -61.46 18.82 -15.51
N GLY A 513 -61.18 19.46 -14.39
CA GLY A 513 -62.04 20.41 -13.70
C GLY A 513 -63.13 19.77 -12.84
N TRP A 514 -63.06 18.47 -12.54
CA TRP A 514 -64.14 17.76 -11.82
C TRP A 514 -64.26 18.13 -10.35
N VAL A 515 -63.18 18.54 -9.70
CA VAL A 515 -63.13 18.66 -8.24
C VAL A 515 -62.65 20.03 -7.75
N THR A 516 -63.05 20.37 -6.54
CA THR A 516 -62.60 21.56 -5.79
C THR A 516 -61.99 21.12 -4.47
N ILE A 517 -61.12 21.94 -3.90
CA ILE A 517 -60.59 21.75 -2.55
C ILE A 517 -61.18 22.80 -1.63
N ASP A 518 -61.58 22.40 -0.43
CA ASP A 518 -62.00 23.30 0.63
C ASP A 518 -60.77 24.02 1.22
N GLU A 519 -60.83 25.35 1.25
CA GLU A 519 -59.69 26.20 1.59
C GLU A 519 -59.20 26.07 3.04
N ASN A 520 -60.04 25.60 3.98
CA ASN A 520 -59.71 25.56 5.41
C ASN A 520 -59.52 24.14 5.97
N THR A 521 -59.95 23.10 5.23
CA THR A 521 -59.87 21.70 5.68
C THR A 521 -59.06 20.79 4.76
N GLY A 522 -58.71 21.23 3.55
CA GLY A 522 -58.03 20.42 2.55
C GLY A 522 -58.90 19.31 1.94
N SER A 523 -60.19 19.22 2.33
CA SER A 523 -61.14 18.22 1.84
C SER A 523 -61.46 18.42 0.36
N ILE A 524 -61.61 17.35 -0.40
CA ILE A 524 -62.02 17.44 -1.81
C ILE A 524 -63.54 17.38 -1.93
N LYS A 525 -64.12 18.26 -2.74
CA LYS A 525 -65.54 18.30 -3.06
C LYS A 525 -65.77 18.20 -4.57
N VAL A 526 -66.66 17.29 -4.96
CA VAL A 526 -67.05 17.05 -6.36
C VAL A 526 -67.82 18.27 -6.89
N PHE A 527 -67.36 18.82 -8.02
CA PHE A 527 -67.92 20.01 -8.66
C PHE A 527 -68.62 19.70 -10.00
N ARG A 528 -68.17 18.67 -10.70
CA ARG A 528 -68.81 18.05 -11.86
C ARG A 528 -68.73 16.54 -11.68
N SER A 529 -69.69 15.79 -12.21
CA SER A 529 -69.63 14.33 -12.28
C SER A 529 -68.25 13.89 -12.78
N LEU A 530 -67.67 12.91 -12.10
CA LEU A 530 -66.44 12.27 -12.55
C LEU A 530 -66.81 11.22 -13.60
N ASP A 531 -65.82 10.79 -14.35
CA ASP A 531 -65.95 9.98 -15.57
C ASP A 531 -64.59 9.27 -15.69
N ARG A 532 -64.57 7.93 -15.66
CA ARG A 532 -63.32 7.15 -15.62
C ARG A 532 -62.76 6.94 -17.04
N GLU A 533 -63.65 7.00 -18.04
CA GLU A 533 -63.46 6.63 -19.43
C GLU A 533 -62.99 7.82 -20.29
N ALA A 534 -63.12 9.03 -19.74
CA ALA A 534 -62.56 10.27 -20.27
C ALA A 534 -61.06 10.14 -20.62
N GLU A 535 -60.71 10.50 -21.86
CA GLU A 535 -59.36 10.44 -22.46
C GLU A 535 -58.22 11.02 -21.58
N THR A 536 -58.55 11.94 -20.67
CA THR A 536 -57.64 12.54 -19.70
C THR A 536 -57.16 11.60 -18.59
N ILE A 537 -57.83 10.48 -18.33
CA ILE A 537 -57.44 9.48 -17.32
C ILE A 537 -56.55 8.42 -17.93
N LYS A 538 -55.62 7.88 -17.12
CA LYS A 538 -54.89 6.66 -17.41
C LYS A 538 -54.87 5.78 -16.17
N ASN A 539 -55.01 4.47 -16.34
CA ASN A 539 -54.96 3.47 -15.26
C ASN A 539 -55.95 3.73 -14.10
N GLY A 540 -57.11 4.35 -14.37
CA GLY A 540 -58.12 4.70 -13.36
C GLY A 540 -57.66 5.73 -12.32
N ILE A 541 -56.55 6.44 -12.53
CA ILE A 541 -56.04 7.46 -11.60
C ILE A 541 -55.98 8.86 -12.25
N TYR A 542 -56.46 9.82 -11.49
CA TYR A 542 -56.57 11.24 -11.84
C TYR A 542 -55.81 12.06 -10.80
N ASN A 543 -54.72 12.69 -11.21
CA ASN A 543 -53.82 13.42 -10.31
C ASN A 543 -54.14 14.93 -10.32
N ILE A 544 -54.27 15.50 -9.13
CA ILE A 544 -54.30 16.96 -8.93
C ILE A 544 -53.13 17.40 -8.04
N THR A 545 -52.66 18.62 -8.23
CA THR A 545 -51.62 19.22 -7.38
C THR A 545 -52.26 20.23 -6.43
N VAL A 546 -51.97 20.10 -5.14
CA VAL A 546 -52.48 20.93 -4.04
C VAL A 546 -51.31 21.71 -3.45
N LEU A 547 -51.48 23.02 -3.35
CA LEU A 547 -50.65 23.90 -2.54
C LEU A 547 -51.28 23.99 -1.14
N ALA A 548 -50.50 23.69 -0.11
CA ALA A 548 -50.83 24.05 1.27
C ALA A 548 -50.01 25.30 1.65
N SER A 549 -50.56 26.17 2.49
CA SER A 549 -49.94 27.45 2.86
C SER A 549 -50.27 27.81 4.30
N ASP A 550 -49.30 28.26 5.07
CA ASP A 550 -49.52 28.70 6.45
C ASP A 550 -50.06 30.15 6.54
N GLN A 551 -49.92 30.77 7.71
CA GLN A 551 -50.23 32.18 7.93
C GLN A 551 -49.05 33.13 7.63
N GLY A 552 -47.81 32.62 7.60
CA GLY A 552 -46.60 33.39 7.23
C GLY A 552 -46.42 33.58 5.71
N GLY A 553 -47.08 32.75 4.90
CA GLY A 553 -46.95 32.71 3.44
C GLY A 553 -45.95 31.65 2.94
N ARG A 554 -45.49 30.75 3.82
CA ARG A 554 -44.69 29.58 3.46
C ARG A 554 -45.61 28.49 2.93
N THR A 555 -45.13 27.72 1.94
CA THR A 555 -46.01 26.81 1.17
C THR A 555 -45.33 25.51 0.82
N CYS A 556 -46.04 24.39 0.96
CA CYS A 556 -45.64 23.11 0.38
C CYS A 556 -46.59 22.67 -0.74
N THR A 557 -46.07 21.83 -1.65
CA THR A 557 -46.81 21.32 -2.80
C THR A 557 -46.95 19.81 -2.70
N GLY A 558 -48.17 19.34 -2.51
CA GLY A 558 -48.54 17.92 -2.48
C GLY A 558 -49.26 17.49 -3.76
N THR A 559 -49.17 16.21 -4.10
CA THR A 559 -49.96 15.60 -5.18
C THR A 559 -51.01 14.66 -4.58
N LEU A 560 -52.26 14.81 -5.01
CA LEU A 560 -53.35 13.94 -4.62
C LEU A 560 -53.77 13.07 -5.81
N GLY A 561 -53.48 11.78 -5.73
CA GLY A 561 -53.92 10.77 -6.69
C GLY A 561 -55.33 10.31 -6.36
N ILE A 562 -56.31 10.77 -7.12
CA ILE A 562 -57.71 10.34 -6.99
C ILE A 562 -57.90 9.10 -7.87
N ILE A 563 -58.06 7.95 -7.22
CA ILE A 563 -58.37 6.67 -7.87
C ILE A 563 -59.88 6.62 -8.08
N LEU A 564 -60.34 6.55 -9.33
CA LEU A 564 -61.75 6.31 -9.65
C LEU A 564 -62.03 4.80 -9.64
N GLN A 565 -63.10 4.44 -8.93
CA GLN A 565 -63.65 3.09 -8.89
C GLN A 565 -64.76 2.98 -9.93
N ASP A 566 -64.41 2.24 -10.98
CA ASP A 566 -65.26 1.76 -12.05
C ASP A 566 -66.64 1.26 -11.58
N VAL A 567 -67.65 1.60 -12.36
CA VAL A 567 -69.06 1.29 -12.26
C VAL A 567 -69.51 0.88 -13.67
N ASN A 568 -70.46 -0.04 -13.76
CA ASN A 568 -71.12 -0.35 -15.03
C ASN A 568 -72.02 0.84 -15.42
N ASP A 569 -71.56 1.62 -16.39
CA ASP A 569 -72.10 2.90 -16.83
C ASP A 569 -72.21 2.96 -18.36
N ASN A 570 -71.32 2.25 -19.07
CA ASN A 570 -71.39 2.08 -20.52
C ASN A 570 -72.07 0.76 -20.90
N SER A 571 -72.13 0.52 -22.21
CA SER A 571 -72.64 -0.74 -22.75
C SER A 571 -71.80 -1.16 -23.95
N PRO A 572 -71.58 -2.46 -24.17
CA PRO A 572 -70.65 -2.92 -25.18
C PRO A 572 -71.11 -2.51 -26.57
N PHE A 573 -70.15 -2.09 -27.41
CA PHE A 573 -70.42 -1.65 -28.77
C PHE A 573 -69.46 -2.31 -29.75
N ILE A 574 -69.84 -2.37 -31.03
CA ILE A 574 -68.99 -2.92 -32.09
C ILE A 574 -68.34 -1.76 -32.86
N PRO A 575 -67.00 -1.58 -32.82
CA PRO A 575 -66.32 -0.50 -33.54
C PRO A 575 -66.37 -0.67 -35.06
N LYS A 576 -66.06 -1.87 -35.57
CA LYS A 576 -66.11 -2.19 -37.02
C LYS A 576 -67.54 -2.59 -37.42
N LYS A 577 -68.40 -1.59 -37.69
CA LYS A 577 -69.81 -1.82 -38.07
C LYS A 577 -69.99 -2.37 -39.50
N THR A 578 -69.05 -2.09 -40.40
CA THR A 578 -69.07 -2.60 -41.78
C THR A 578 -68.44 -3.99 -41.87
N VAL A 579 -69.19 -4.94 -42.41
CA VAL A 579 -68.77 -6.34 -42.55
C VAL A 579 -68.87 -6.76 -44.02
N ILE A 580 -67.78 -7.24 -44.60
CA ILE A 580 -67.73 -7.71 -45.99
C ILE A 580 -67.54 -9.23 -45.94
N ILE A 581 -68.30 -9.95 -46.76
CA ILE A 581 -68.18 -11.40 -46.92
C ILE A 581 -68.12 -11.73 -48.41
N CYS A 582 -66.96 -12.17 -48.86
CA CYS A 582 -66.78 -12.69 -50.21
C CYS A 582 -67.36 -14.09 -50.29
N LYS A 583 -68.60 -14.21 -50.78
CA LYS A 583 -69.37 -15.46 -50.83
C LYS A 583 -68.63 -16.66 -51.48
N PRO A 584 -67.72 -16.47 -52.46
CA PRO A 584 -66.90 -17.57 -53.00
C PRO A 584 -65.80 -18.10 -52.07
N THR A 585 -65.31 -17.30 -51.12
CA THR A 585 -64.12 -17.59 -50.29
C THR A 585 -64.38 -17.57 -48.78
N MET A 586 -65.50 -16.99 -48.33
CA MET A 586 -65.86 -16.77 -46.93
C MET A 586 -67.30 -17.22 -46.67
N SER A 587 -67.50 -18.13 -45.70
CA SER A 587 -68.83 -18.54 -45.21
C SER A 587 -69.30 -17.74 -43.98
N SER A 588 -68.41 -16.94 -43.40
CA SER A 588 -68.66 -16.13 -42.21
C SER A 588 -67.63 -15.01 -42.07
N ALA A 589 -67.98 -13.95 -41.36
CA ALA A 589 -67.06 -12.95 -40.86
C ALA A 589 -67.03 -12.93 -39.31
N GLU A 590 -66.02 -12.29 -38.75
CA GLU A 590 -65.84 -12.15 -37.30
C GLU A 590 -66.02 -10.68 -36.90
N ILE A 591 -66.70 -10.48 -35.77
CA ILE A 591 -67.01 -9.18 -35.20
C ILE A 591 -66.50 -9.17 -33.76
N VAL A 592 -65.94 -8.04 -33.33
CA VAL A 592 -65.40 -7.83 -31.99
C VAL A 592 -66.16 -6.68 -31.35
N ALA A 593 -66.65 -6.87 -30.13
CA ALA A 593 -67.19 -5.80 -29.31
C ALA A 593 -66.12 -5.27 -28.35
N VAL A 594 -66.33 -4.04 -27.89
CA VAL A 594 -65.50 -3.35 -26.90
C VAL A 594 -66.43 -2.75 -25.87
N ASP A 595 -66.04 -2.83 -24.60
CA ASP A 595 -66.61 -2.02 -23.52
C ASP A 595 -65.57 -0.98 -23.08
N PRO A 596 -65.97 0.26 -22.73
CA PRO A 596 -65.11 1.22 -22.06
C PRO A 596 -64.70 0.81 -20.63
N ASP A 597 -65.63 0.17 -19.90
CA ASP A 597 -65.54 -0.12 -18.47
C ASP A 597 -64.50 -1.23 -18.14
N GLU A 598 -64.11 -1.40 -16.86
CA GLU A 598 -63.16 -2.44 -16.45
C GLU A 598 -63.64 -3.85 -16.87
N PRO A 599 -62.72 -4.82 -17.06
CA PRO A 599 -63.05 -6.22 -17.34
C PRO A 599 -63.84 -6.96 -16.25
N ILE A 600 -64.27 -6.28 -15.17
CA ILE A 600 -65.24 -6.80 -14.19
C ILE A 600 -66.70 -6.49 -14.59
N HIS A 601 -66.93 -5.43 -15.37
CA HIS A 601 -68.25 -5.00 -15.82
C HIS A 601 -68.49 -5.36 -17.29
N GLY A 602 -67.49 -5.21 -18.16
CA GLY A 602 -67.57 -5.56 -19.59
C GLY A 602 -67.55 -7.09 -19.90
N PRO A 603 -66.51 -7.64 -20.57
CA PRO A 603 -66.49 -9.05 -21.01
C PRO A 603 -66.72 -10.07 -19.88
N PRO A 604 -67.19 -11.30 -20.14
CA PRO A 604 -67.53 -11.87 -21.45
C PRO A 604 -68.88 -11.39 -21.96
N PHE A 605 -68.97 -11.13 -23.27
CA PHE A 605 -70.19 -10.61 -23.89
C PHE A 605 -71.16 -11.70 -24.35
N ASP A 606 -72.46 -11.48 -24.12
CA ASP A 606 -73.55 -12.21 -24.80
C ASP A 606 -73.87 -11.55 -26.14
N PHE A 607 -74.00 -12.35 -27.19
CA PHE A 607 -74.17 -11.89 -28.58
C PHE A 607 -75.44 -12.51 -29.18
N SER A 608 -76.48 -11.69 -29.37
CA SER A 608 -77.82 -12.15 -29.73
C SER A 608 -78.43 -11.45 -30.95
N LEU A 609 -79.27 -12.19 -31.68
CA LEU A 609 -80.08 -11.69 -32.81
C LEU A 609 -81.54 -11.42 -32.40
N GLU A 610 -81.85 -11.33 -31.11
CA GLU A 610 -83.20 -11.06 -30.58
C GLU A 610 -83.85 -9.79 -31.14
N SER A 611 -83.06 -8.75 -31.45
CA SER A 611 -83.52 -7.47 -32.01
C SER A 611 -83.72 -7.48 -33.54
N SER A 612 -83.45 -8.59 -34.22
CA SER A 612 -83.60 -8.74 -35.68
C SER A 612 -85.01 -9.18 -36.12
N THR A 613 -85.40 -8.80 -37.33
CA THR A 613 -86.64 -9.29 -37.96
C THR A 613 -86.54 -10.78 -38.27
N SER A 614 -87.69 -11.45 -38.40
CA SER A 614 -87.75 -12.89 -38.73
C SER A 614 -87.07 -13.24 -40.06
N GLU A 615 -86.98 -12.30 -41.01
CA GLU A 615 -86.23 -12.50 -42.25
C GLU A 615 -84.72 -12.47 -42.04
N VAL A 616 -84.23 -11.54 -41.21
CA VAL A 616 -82.81 -11.47 -40.84
C VAL A 616 -82.40 -12.71 -40.05
N GLN A 617 -83.22 -13.15 -39.08
CA GLN A 617 -83.01 -14.42 -38.35
C GLN A 617 -83.04 -15.65 -39.28
N ARG A 618 -83.82 -15.63 -40.37
CA ARG A 618 -83.81 -16.69 -41.40
C ARG A 618 -82.55 -16.67 -42.27
N MET A 619 -81.95 -15.51 -42.53
CA MET A 619 -80.79 -15.35 -43.42
C MET A 619 -79.45 -15.35 -42.70
N TRP A 620 -79.42 -15.06 -41.39
CA TRP A 620 -78.20 -14.85 -40.62
C TRP A 620 -78.18 -15.69 -39.34
N ARG A 621 -76.99 -16.15 -38.96
CA ARG A 621 -76.71 -16.86 -37.73
C ARG A 621 -75.47 -16.28 -37.07
N LEU A 622 -75.64 -15.84 -35.83
CA LEU A 622 -74.58 -15.37 -34.95
C LEU A 622 -74.19 -16.46 -33.94
N LYS A 623 -72.92 -16.51 -33.56
CA LYS A 623 -72.43 -17.37 -32.47
C LYS A 623 -71.19 -16.72 -31.83
N ALA A 624 -71.15 -16.57 -30.51
CA ALA A 624 -69.93 -16.20 -29.79
C ALA A 624 -68.78 -17.18 -30.11
N ILE A 625 -67.56 -16.64 -30.27
CA ILE A 625 -66.31 -17.38 -30.49
C ILE A 625 -65.54 -17.46 -29.17
N ASN A 626 -65.42 -16.33 -28.49
CA ASN A 626 -64.74 -16.13 -27.22
C ASN A 626 -65.43 -14.97 -26.46
N ASP A 627 -64.83 -14.53 -25.36
CA ASP A 627 -65.36 -13.51 -24.45
C ASP A 627 -65.59 -12.13 -25.09
N THR A 628 -64.95 -11.80 -26.21
CA THR A 628 -65.00 -10.47 -26.85
C THR A 628 -65.52 -10.46 -28.29
N ALA A 629 -65.64 -11.63 -28.93
CA ALA A 629 -65.88 -11.73 -30.37
C ALA A 629 -66.91 -12.82 -30.74
N ALA A 630 -67.65 -12.56 -31.80
CA ALA A 630 -68.65 -13.46 -32.38
C ALA A 630 -68.45 -13.66 -33.88
N ARG A 631 -68.94 -14.79 -34.39
CA ARG A 631 -68.91 -15.17 -35.80
C ARG A 631 -70.30 -14.98 -36.40
N LEU A 632 -70.41 -14.09 -37.38
CA LEU A 632 -71.62 -13.86 -38.16
C LEU A 632 -71.52 -14.68 -39.45
N SER A 633 -72.48 -15.58 -39.67
CA SER A 633 -72.55 -16.46 -40.85
C SER A 633 -73.90 -16.31 -41.54
N TYR A 634 -73.92 -16.42 -42.87
CA TYR A 634 -75.16 -16.46 -43.64
C TYR A 634 -75.69 -17.90 -43.74
N GLN A 635 -77.01 -18.02 -43.86
CA GLN A 635 -77.72 -19.30 -43.97
C GLN A 635 -78.94 -19.17 -44.90
N ASN A 636 -79.40 -20.28 -45.48
CA ASN A 636 -80.47 -20.30 -46.48
C ASN A 636 -80.19 -19.47 -47.75
N ASP A 637 -78.91 -19.41 -48.13
CA ASP A 637 -78.34 -18.85 -49.37
C ASP A 637 -78.90 -17.49 -49.84
N PRO A 638 -78.76 -16.41 -49.05
CA PRO A 638 -79.16 -15.06 -49.48
C PRO A 638 -78.40 -14.60 -50.74
N PRO A 639 -79.03 -13.78 -51.60
CA PRO A 639 -78.40 -13.24 -52.80
C PRO A 639 -77.27 -12.24 -52.48
N PHE A 640 -76.50 -11.86 -53.51
CA PHE A 640 -75.51 -10.80 -53.39
C PHE A 640 -76.19 -9.45 -53.16
N GLY A 641 -75.63 -8.63 -52.27
CA GLY A 641 -76.20 -7.35 -51.85
C GLY A 641 -75.79 -6.95 -50.43
N SER A 642 -76.25 -5.77 -50.00
CA SER A 642 -76.02 -5.23 -48.66
C SER A 642 -77.25 -5.42 -47.77
N TYR A 643 -77.01 -5.77 -46.51
CA TYR A 643 -77.99 -6.14 -45.49
C TYR A 643 -77.69 -5.38 -44.20
N VAL A 644 -78.74 -4.91 -43.52
CA VAL A 644 -78.61 -4.37 -42.16
C VAL A 644 -78.94 -5.48 -41.16
N VAL A 645 -78.00 -5.81 -40.28
CA VAL A 645 -78.15 -6.86 -39.27
C VAL A 645 -78.04 -6.22 -37.88
N PRO A 646 -79.16 -5.94 -37.18
CA PRO A 646 -79.12 -5.48 -35.80
C PRO A 646 -78.77 -6.64 -34.86
N ILE A 647 -77.66 -6.45 -34.14
CA ILE A 647 -77.14 -7.36 -33.13
C ILE A 647 -77.28 -6.69 -31.77
N THR A 648 -77.92 -7.40 -30.84
CA THR A 648 -77.85 -7.06 -29.43
C THR A 648 -76.55 -7.65 -28.87
N VAL A 649 -75.73 -6.82 -28.25
CA VAL A 649 -74.60 -7.27 -27.43
C VAL A 649 -74.87 -6.87 -25.97
N ARG A 650 -74.59 -7.78 -25.04
CA ARG A 650 -74.73 -7.57 -23.59
C ARG A 650 -73.40 -7.81 -22.90
N ASP A 651 -73.16 -7.12 -21.81
CA ASP A 651 -72.02 -7.37 -20.94
C ASP A 651 -72.25 -8.53 -19.95
N ARG A 652 -71.33 -8.67 -19.00
CA ARG A 652 -71.39 -9.67 -17.91
C ARG A 652 -72.56 -9.46 -16.94
N LEU A 653 -73.03 -8.22 -16.74
CA LEU A 653 -74.05 -7.86 -15.75
C LEU A 653 -75.46 -7.70 -16.34
N GLY A 654 -75.60 -7.66 -17.66
CA GLY A 654 -76.84 -7.53 -18.41
C GLY A 654 -77.10 -6.14 -19.01
N MET A 655 -76.20 -5.15 -18.87
CA MET A 655 -76.33 -3.89 -19.62
C MET A 655 -76.03 -4.19 -21.10
N SER A 656 -76.79 -3.55 -22.01
CA SER A 656 -76.84 -4.02 -23.40
C SER A 656 -77.17 -2.94 -24.41
N SER A 657 -76.61 -3.10 -25.60
CA SER A 657 -76.73 -2.16 -26.71
C SER A 657 -77.10 -2.90 -28.00
N VAL A 658 -77.81 -2.22 -28.91
CA VAL A 658 -78.16 -2.76 -30.22
C VAL A 658 -77.35 -2.05 -31.29
N THR A 659 -76.30 -2.71 -31.78
CA THR A 659 -75.50 -2.20 -32.91
C THR A 659 -75.98 -2.83 -34.20
N SER A 660 -76.40 -1.99 -35.15
CA SER A 660 -76.64 -2.42 -36.53
C SER A 660 -75.32 -2.54 -37.29
N LEU A 661 -75.14 -3.67 -37.97
CA LEU A 661 -74.02 -3.92 -38.87
C LEU A 661 -74.44 -3.78 -40.33
N ASP A 662 -73.58 -3.17 -41.13
CA ASP A 662 -73.73 -3.02 -42.58
C ASP A 662 -72.99 -4.19 -43.26
N VAL A 663 -73.72 -5.25 -43.57
CA VAL A 663 -73.16 -6.54 -44.02
C VAL A 663 -73.34 -6.70 -45.52
N THR A 664 -72.25 -6.78 -46.29
CA THR A 664 -72.29 -6.89 -47.76
C THR A 664 -71.79 -8.25 -48.23
N LEU A 665 -72.65 -8.97 -48.94
CA LEU A 665 -72.35 -10.23 -49.62
C LEU A 665 -71.98 -9.96 -51.08
N CYS A 666 -70.73 -10.25 -51.46
CA CYS A 666 -70.23 -9.98 -52.81
C CYS A 666 -69.51 -11.17 -53.48
N ASP A 667 -69.48 -11.10 -54.81
CA ASP A 667 -68.69 -11.97 -55.70
C ASP A 667 -67.27 -11.41 -55.82
N CYS A 668 -66.45 -11.70 -54.80
CA CYS A 668 -65.07 -11.23 -54.66
C CYS A 668 -64.13 -12.36 -54.24
N ILE A 669 -62.82 -12.13 -54.39
CA ILE A 669 -61.77 -13.06 -53.92
C ILE A 669 -61.15 -12.52 -52.63
N THR A 670 -60.95 -11.20 -52.56
CA THR A 670 -60.47 -10.45 -51.39
C THR A 670 -61.49 -9.39 -50.95
N GLU A 671 -61.45 -8.96 -49.68
CA GLU A 671 -62.38 -7.97 -49.12
C GLU A 671 -62.39 -6.60 -49.85
N ASN A 672 -61.39 -6.31 -50.69
CA ASN A 672 -61.30 -5.05 -51.44
C ASN A 672 -61.98 -5.08 -52.82
N ASP A 673 -62.31 -6.27 -53.37
CA ASP A 673 -62.83 -6.37 -54.74
C ASP A 673 -64.34 -6.02 -54.83
N CYS A 674 -65.03 -5.90 -53.70
CA CYS A 674 -66.48 -5.71 -53.60
C CYS A 674 -66.94 -4.26 -53.83
N THR A 675 -66.70 -3.73 -55.03
CA THR A 675 -67.33 -2.48 -55.50
C THR A 675 -68.45 -2.77 -56.50
N HIS A 676 -69.47 -1.90 -56.55
CA HIS A 676 -70.72 -2.16 -57.30
C HIS A 676 -70.47 -2.44 -58.80
N ARG A 677 -70.68 -3.70 -59.22
CA ARG A 677 -70.81 -4.03 -60.65
C ARG A 677 -72.11 -3.43 -61.19
N VAL A 678 -71.99 -2.56 -62.20
CA VAL A 678 -73.11 -2.09 -63.02
C VAL A 678 -72.78 -2.40 -64.48
N ASP A 679 -73.48 -3.38 -65.04
CA ASP A 679 -73.40 -3.81 -66.44
C ASP A 679 -74.58 -3.24 -67.26
N PRO A 680 -74.51 -3.18 -68.60
CA PRO A 680 -73.32 -2.97 -69.43
C PRO A 680 -73.55 -2.01 -70.63
N ARG A 681 -72.45 -1.50 -71.23
CA ARG A 681 -72.17 -1.32 -72.70
C ARG A 681 -71.56 0.02 -73.14
N ILE A 682 -70.63 -0.10 -74.10
CA ILE A 682 -70.06 0.93 -75.01
C ILE A 682 -69.16 2.00 -74.36
N GLY A 683 -67.90 1.61 -74.17
CA GLY A 683 -66.69 2.28 -74.69
C GLY A 683 -66.63 3.82 -74.81
N GLY A 684 -65.80 4.43 -73.95
CA GLY A 684 -65.40 5.84 -74.05
C GLY A 684 -64.22 6.14 -73.12
N GLY A 685 -63.05 5.54 -73.40
CA GLY A 685 -61.88 5.61 -72.51
C GLY A 685 -61.25 7.02 -72.42
N GLY A 686 -61.29 7.62 -71.23
CA GLY A 686 -60.65 8.91 -70.95
C GLY A 686 -60.17 9.00 -69.50
N VAL A 687 -58.91 8.66 -69.25
CA VAL A 687 -58.31 8.73 -67.90
C VAL A 687 -57.95 10.18 -67.57
N GLN A 688 -58.86 10.91 -66.93
CA GLN A 688 -58.54 12.19 -66.31
C GLN A 688 -57.81 11.97 -64.99
N LEU A 689 -56.49 12.15 -65.01
CA LEU A 689 -55.65 12.08 -63.81
C LEU A 689 -55.98 13.25 -62.88
N GLY A 690 -56.52 12.95 -61.69
CA GLY A 690 -56.93 13.96 -60.72
C GLY A 690 -55.78 14.86 -60.28
N LYS A 691 -56.05 16.17 -60.11
CA LYS A 691 -55.02 17.18 -59.80
C LYS A 691 -54.16 16.82 -58.57
N TRP A 692 -54.74 16.15 -57.59
CA TRP A 692 -54.02 15.66 -56.39
C TRP A 692 -52.98 14.57 -56.68
N ALA A 693 -53.21 13.69 -57.67
CA ALA A 693 -52.22 12.69 -58.06
C ALA A 693 -51.02 13.33 -58.77
N ILE A 694 -51.26 14.35 -59.60
CA ILE A 694 -50.19 15.17 -60.20
C ILE A 694 -49.40 15.89 -59.11
N LEU A 695 -50.09 16.47 -58.11
CA LEU A 695 -49.46 17.12 -56.96
C LEU A 695 -48.59 16.15 -56.12
N ALA A 696 -49.07 14.94 -55.86
CA ALA A 696 -48.31 13.91 -55.13
C ALA A 696 -47.06 13.46 -55.90
N ILE A 697 -47.16 13.26 -57.23
CA ILE A 697 -46.02 12.92 -58.08
C ILE A 697 -45.00 14.07 -58.11
N LEU A 698 -45.44 15.32 -58.23
CA LEU A 698 -44.56 16.50 -58.17
C LEU A 698 -43.89 16.66 -56.80
N LEU A 699 -44.60 16.40 -55.70
CA LEU A 699 -44.04 16.44 -54.35
C LEU A 699 -42.96 15.35 -54.16
N GLY A 700 -43.21 14.13 -54.66
CA GLY A 700 -42.23 13.04 -54.65
C GLY A 700 -40.97 13.37 -55.46
N ILE A 701 -41.14 13.94 -56.66
CA ILE A 701 -40.01 14.39 -57.49
C ILE A 701 -39.23 15.52 -56.80
N ALA A 702 -39.91 16.49 -56.16
CA ALA A 702 -39.27 17.56 -55.43
C ALA A 702 -38.45 17.06 -54.23
N LEU A 703 -39.00 16.13 -53.43
CA LEU A 703 -38.28 15.47 -52.33
C LEU A 703 -37.03 14.74 -52.83
N LEU A 704 -37.14 14.01 -53.94
CA LEU A 704 -36.03 13.27 -54.53
C LEU A 704 -34.93 14.21 -55.05
N PHE A 705 -35.30 15.36 -55.65
CA PHE A 705 -34.35 16.42 -56.00
C PHE A 705 -33.69 17.08 -54.79
N CYS A 706 -34.42 17.34 -53.70
CA CYS A 706 -33.83 17.89 -52.47
C CYS A 706 -32.76 16.96 -51.87
N ILE A 707 -33.01 15.65 -51.85
CA ILE A 707 -32.05 14.63 -51.37
C ILE A 707 -30.82 14.55 -52.29
N LEU A 708 -31.00 14.72 -53.60
CA LEU A 708 -29.88 14.79 -54.55
C LEU A 708 -29.06 16.09 -54.41
N PHE A 709 -29.69 17.21 -54.07
CA PHE A 709 -29.01 18.50 -53.92
C PHE A 709 -28.15 18.57 -52.65
N THR A 710 -28.62 18.01 -51.52
CA THR A 710 -27.82 17.94 -50.28
C THR A 710 -26.60 17.03 -50.42
N LEU A 711 -26.68 15.97 -51.22
CA LEU A 711 -25.56 15.08 -51.53
C LEU A 711 -24.49 15.70 -52.45
N VAL A 712 -24.81 16.75 -53.20
CA VAL A 712 -23.89 17.35 -54.20
C VAL A 712 -23.26 18.66 -53.75
N CYS A 713 -23.87 19.41 -52.83
CA CYS A 713 -23.35 20.71 -52.36
C CYS A 713 -22.55 20.67 -51.04
N GLY A 714 -22.30 19.49 -50.46
CA GLY A 714 -21.63 19.31 -49.16
C GLY A 714 -20.10 19.54 -49.13
N ALA A 715 -19.58 20.63 -49.69
CA ALA A 715 -18.13 20.86 -49.82
C ALA A 715 -17.68 22.33 -49.60
N SER A 716 -17.67 22.79 -48.35
CA SER A 716 -16.87 23.94 -47.86
C SER A 716 -16.77 23.90 -46.32
N GLY A 717 -15.75 24.56 -45.74
CA GLY A 717 -15.43 24.47 -44.30
C GLY A 717 -16.31 25.34 -43.35
N THR A 718 -16.01 25.46 -42.05
CA THR A 718 -14.73 25.20 -41.35
C THR A 718 -14.87 24.96 -39.82
N SER A 719 -13.91 24.23 -39.23
CA SER A 719 -13.29 24.50 -37.91
C SER A 719 -14.03 24.24 -36.56
N LYS A 720 -13.46 23.28 -35.79
CA LYS A 720 -13.32 23.20 -34.30
C LYS A 720 -14.52 22.82 -33.40
N GLN A 721 -14.67 21.50 -33.25
CA GLN A 721 -14.81 20.68 -32.01
C GLN A 721 -14.52 21.32 -30.62
N PRO A 722 -14.94 20.68 -29.49
CA PRO A 722 -16.16 19.87 -29.27
C PRO A 722 -16.78 20.03 -27.84
N LYS A 723 -17.94 19.38 -27.59
CA LYS A 723 -18.29 18.81 -26.25
C LYS A 723 -19.07 17.50 -26.40
N VAL A 724 -18.96 16.65 -25.39
CA VAL A 724 -19.34 15.22 -25.37
C VAL A 724 -20.86 15.01 -25.31
N ILE A 725 -21.33 13.93 -25.93
CA ILE A 725 -22.68 13.35 -25.81
C ILE A 725 -22.54 11.99 -25.10
N PRO A 726 -23.44 11.62 -24.17
CA PRO A 726 -23.54 10.25 -23.66
C PRO A 726 -24.36 9.36 -24.60
N ASP A 727 -23.87 8.18 -24.93
CA ASP A 727 -24.69 7.11 -25.51
C ASP A 727 -25.38 6.31 -24.39
N ASP A 728 -26.64 5.92 -24.60
CA ASP A 728 -27.16 4.69 -24.00
C ASP A 728 -28.32 4.06 -24.79
N LEU A 729 -28.42 2.73 -24.69
CA LEU A 729 -29.53 1.83 -25.04
C LEU A 729 -30.21 1.92 -26.43
N ALA A 730 -29.99 0.85 -27.23
CA ALA A 730 -30.95 0.39 -28.25
C ALA A 730 -31.10 -1.15 -28.24
N GLN A 731 -32.17 -1.61 -27.56
CA GLN A 731 -33.02 -2.81 -27.85
C GLN A 731 -32.39 -4.19 -28.19
N GLN A 732 -32.91 -5.24 -27.56
CA GLN A 732 -33.80 -6.22 -28.23
C GLN A 732 -34.54 -7.16 -27.24
N ASN A 733 -35.69 -7.72 -27.65
CA ASN A 733 -36.61 -8.51 -26.82
C ASN A 733 -36.98 -9.86 -27.49
N LEU A 734 -36.97 -10.96 -26.71
CA LEU A 734 -37.75 -12.22 -26.90
C LEU A 734 -37.61 -13.03 -25.58
N ILE A 735 -38.64 -13.47 -24.83
CA ILE A 735 -39.84 -14.31 -25.13
C ILE A 735 -39.41 -15.77 -25.44
N VAL A 736 -39.77 -16.83 -24.67
CA VAL A 736 -40.57 -16.94 -23.42
C VAL A 736 -40.21 -18.21 -22.61
N SER A 737 -40.79 -18.36 -21.41
CA SER A 737 -40.74 -19.46 -20.38
C SER A 737 -40.87 -20.93 -20.89
N ASN A 738 -40.65 -22.04 -20.14
CA ASN A 738 -40.47 -22.37 -18.69
C ASN A 738 -39.88 -23.80 -18.47
N THR A 739 -39.82 -24.28 -17.20
CA THR A 739 -39.51 -25.67 -16.70
C THR A 739 -38.06 -26.16 -16.89
N GLU A 740 -37.36 -26.83 -15.97
CA GLU A 740 -37.71 -27.84 -14.93
C GLU A 740 -36.67 -27.82 -13.75
N ALA A 741 -36.67 -28.80 -12.84
CA ALA A 741 -35.99 -28.81 -11.54
C ALA A 741 -34.50 -29.30 -11.57
N PRO A 742 -33.67 -28.96 -10.54
CA PRO A 742 -32.28 -29.42 -10.45
C PRO A 742 -32.14 -30.89 -9.98
N GLY A 743 -31.10 -31.59 -10.45
CA GLY A 743 -30.84 -32.99 -10.10
C GLY A 743 -29.42 -33.49 -10.43
N ASP A 744 -28.49 -33.24 -9.50
CA ASP A 744 -27.36 -34.04 -9.00
C ASP A 744 -26.52 -35.05 -9.83
N ASP A 745 -25.37 -35.36 -9.20
CA ASP A 745 -24.60 -36.62 -9.25
C ASP A 745 -23.61 -36.91 -10.41
N LYS A 746 -22.32 -36.58 -10.17
CA LYS A 746 -21.24 -37.56 -9.83
C LYS A 746 -19.83 -36.93 -9.82
N VAL A 747 -18.81 -37.37 -9.03
CA VAL A 747 -18.73 -38.10 -7.74
C VAL A 747 -17.26 -38.06 -7.26
N TYR A 748 -17.01 -37.66 -6.00
CA TYR A 748 -15.89 -38.04 -5.07
C TYR A 748 -14.41 -37.87 -5.52
N SER A 749 -13.37 -37.82 -4.66
CA SER A 749 -13.10 -37.45 -3.24
C SER A 749 -11.56 -37.61 -3.03
N ALA A 750 -10.87 -37.29 -1.94
CA ALA A 750 -11.17 -36.75 -0.60
C ALA A 750 -10.02 -35.74 -0.24
N ASN A 751 -9.83 -35.15 0.94
CA ASN A 751 -10.45 -35.22 2.29
C ASN A 751 -10.24 -33.80 2.93
N GLY A 752 -10.42 -33.48 4.22
CA GLY A 752 -10.75 -34.21 5.45
C GLY A 752 -9.80 -33.81 6.60
N PHE A 753 -10.23 -33.50 7.82
CA PHE A 753 -11.61 -33.52 8.35
C PHE A 753 -11.79 -32.53 9.52
N THR A 754 -13.00 -31.99 9.67
CA THR A 754 -13.42 -31.12 10.79
C THR A 754 -14.55 -31.77 11.58
N THR A 755 -14.65 -31.50 12.88
CA THR A 755 -15.92 -31.53 13.65
C THR A 755 -15.87 -30.42 14.70
N GLN A 756 -16.85 -29.53 14.91
CA GLN A 756 -18.32 -29.68 14.97
C GLN A 756 -18.77 -30.55 16.18
N THR A 757 -19.97 -30.45 16.77
CA THR A 757 -21.31 -30.12 16.22
C THR A 757 -22.26 -29.43 17.22
N VAL A 758 -23.17 -28.58 16.70
CA VAL A 758 -24.67 -28.57 16.84
C VAL A 758 -25.31 -28.84 18.23
N GLY A 759 -26.37 -28.13 18.68
CA GLY A 759 -27.11 -26.98 18.10
C GLY A 759 -28.59 -26.87 18.57
N ALA A 760 -29.34 -25.94 17.96
CA ALA A 760 -30.82 -25.81 17.93
C ALA A 760 -31.65 -25.40 19.19
N SER A 761 -32.23 -24.19 19.08
CA SER A 761 -33.63 -23.79 19.39
C SER A 761 -34.22 -23.65 20.82
N ALA A 762 -35.01 -22.55 20.95
CA ALA A 762 -36.17 -22.30 21.82
C ALA A 762 -36.00 -21.91 23.33
N GLN A 763 -36.47 -20.68 23.62
CA GLN A 763 -37.16 -20.15 24.82
C GLN A 763 -37.23 -20.99 26.13
N GLY A 764 -36.97 -20.35 27.29
CA GLY A 764 -37.61 -20.79 28.56
C GLY A 764 -36.87 -20.61 29.90
N VAL A 765 -36.86 -19.38 30.42
CA VAL A 765 -36.87 -18.95 31.85
C VAL A 765 -36.79 -20.01 32.99
N CYS A 766 -35.84 -19.79 33.93
CA CYS A 766 -35.75 -20.30 35.34
C CYS A 766 -35.50 -21.80 35.61
N GLY A 767 -34.70 -22.10 36.66
CA GLY A 767 -34.59 -23.46 37.23
C GLY A 767 -33.32 -23.72 38.06
N THR A 768 -33.37 -23.54 39.37
CA THR A 768 -32.25 -23.76 40.32
C THR A 768 -32.08 -25.23 40.78
N VAL A 769 -30.82 -25.61 41.07
CA VAL A 769 -30.39 -26.67 42.02
C VAL A 769 -30.60 -28.15 41.63
N GLY A 770 -29.55 -28.96 41.82
CA GLY A 770 -29.62 -30.44 41.86
C GLY A 770 -28.23 -31.10 42.00
N SER A 771 -28.04 -31.96 43.01
CA SER A 771 -26.81 -32.75 43.22
C SER A 771 -27.11 -34.25 43.15
N GLY A 772 -26.17 -35.06 42.67
CA GLY A 772 -26.37 -36.52 42.49
C GLY A 772 -25.07 -37.31 42.47
N ILE A 773 -24.73 -37.94 43.60
CA ILE A 773 -23.54 -38.80 43.78
C ILE A 773 -23.96 -40.28 43.74
N LYS A 774 -23.18 -41.15 43.07
CA LYS A 774 -22.92 -42.54 43.53
C LYS A 774 -21.73 -43.22 42.84
N ASN A 775 -21.22 -44.26 43.50
CA ASN A 775 -19.89 -44.87 43.26
C ASN A 775 -19.99 -46.31 42.73
N GLY A 776 -18.89 -46.81 42.16
CA GLY A 776 -18.62 -48.24 41.92
C GLY A 776 -17.72 -48.45 40.68
N GLY A 777 -16.61 -49.20 40.70
CA GLY A 777 -15.99 -49.96 41.79
C GLY A 777 -14.46 -50.11 41.60
N GLN A 778 -13.82 -50.95 42.42
CA GLN A 778 -12.36 -51.09 42.51
C GLN A 778 -11.80 -52.21 41.62
N GLU A 779 -10.52 -52.11 41.25
CA GLU A 779 -9.51 -53.12 41.62
C GLU A 779 -8.09 -52.51 41.64
N THR A 780 -7.11 -53.21 42.22
CA THR A 780 -5.89 -52.58 42.77
C THR A 780 -4.60 -53.40 42.60
N ILE A 781 -3.48 -52.70 42.36
CA ILE A 781 -2.07 -53.00 42.73
C ILE A 781 -1.30 -51.69 42.36
N GLU A 782 -0.86 -50.81 43.27
CA GLU A 782 0.29 -50.88 44.21
C GLU A 782 1.65 -51.17 43.53
N MET A 783 2.80 -50.55 43.85
CA MET A 783 3.30 -49.58 44.86
C MET A 783 4.47 -48.79 44.18
N VAL A 784 5.17 -47.73 44.63
CA VAL A 784 5.30 -46.82 45.81
C VAL A 784 6.18 -45.64 45.28
N LYS A 785 6.15 -44.35 45.65
CA LYS A 785 5.42 -43.44 46.57
C LYS A 785 5.14 -42.12 45.77
N GLY A 786 4.66 -40.96 46.24
CA GLY A 786 4.66 -40.25 47.54
C GLY A 786 5.73 -39.14 47.51
N GLY A 787 5.47 -37.83 47.67
CA GLY A 787 4.30 -37.09 48.19
C GLY A 787 4.82 -36.19 49.35
N HIS A 788 4.81 -34.85 49.32
CA HIS A 788 3.77 -33.82 49.12
C HIS A 788 3.56 -33.03 50.42
N GLN A 789 3.69 -31.69 50.35
CA GLN A 789 3.06 -30.68 51.26
C GLN A 789 3.60 -30.67 52.71
N THR A 790 3.47 -29.60 53.52
CA THR A 790 2.24 -28.85 53.90
C THR A 790 2.45 -27.40 54.39
N SER A 791 1.36 -26.62 54.30
CA SER A 791 0.90 -25.57 55.25
C SER A 791 1.75 -24.30 55.49
N GLU A 792 1.21 -23.19 56.03
CA GLU A 792 -0.12 -22.95 56.65
C GLU A 792 -0.67 -21.53 56.36
N SER A 793 -1.92 -21.24 56.77
CA SER A 793 -2.53 -19.89 56.68
C SER A 793 -3.48 -19.61 57.84
N CYS A 794 -3.63 -18.34 58.25
CA CYS A 794 -4.65 -17.90 59.21
C CYS A 794 -5.25 -16.52 58.87
N ARG A 795 -6.48 -16.29 59.36
CA ARG A 795 -7.31 -15.07 59.19
C ARG A 795 -6.95 -14.02 60.27
N GLY A 796 -7.32 -12.72 60.20
CA GLY A 796 -8.02 -11.94 59.17
C GLY A 796 -8.88 -10.79 59.78
N ALA A 797 -9.28 -9.80 58.96
CA ALA A 797 -10.24 -8.70 59.22
C ALA A 797 -9.91 -7.62 60.28
N GLY A 798 -10.29 -6.34 60.04
CA GLY A 798 -10.40 -5.31 61.09
C GLY A 798 -10.05 -3.84 60.78
N HIS A 799 -10.94 -3.11 60.08
CA HIS A 799 -11.25 -1.66 60.17
C HIS A 799 -10.24 -0.54 60.64
N HIS A 800 -10.19 0.51 59.80
CA HIS A 800 -10.25 1.97 60.10
C HIS A 800 -9.04 2.82 60.58
N HIS A 801 -9.11 4.10 60.15
CA HIS A 801 -8.41 5.34 60.59
C HIS A 801 -6.90 5.46 60.33
N THR A 802 -6.37 6.32 59.43
CA THR A 802 -6.40 7.80 59.18
C THR A 802 -5.25 8.60 59.80
N LEU A 803 -4.74 9.56 59.01
CA LEU A 803 -3.90 10.73 59.33
C LEU A 803 -2.37 10.54 59.54
N ASP A 804 -1.64 10.98 58.50
CA ASP A 804 -0.63 12.05 58.48
C ASP A 804 0.67 12.02 59.34
N SER A 805 1.78 12.04 58.60
CA SER A 805 2.78 13.13 58.54
C SER A 805 3.61 13.54 59.79
N CYS A 806 4.90 13.16 59.77
CA CYS A 806 6.10 14.04 59.88
C CYS A 806 7.35 13.18 59.55
N ARG A 807 8.41 13.59 58.86
CA ARG A 807 9.14 14.87 58.62
C ARG A 807 10.28 15.12 59.63
N GLY A 808 11.52 15.07 59.12
CA GLY A 808 12.78 15.31 59.87
C GLY A 808 13.52 14.02 60.27
N GLY A 809 14.86 13.95 60.28
CA GLY A 809 15.85 14.98 59.94
C GLY A 809 17.29 14.43 59.90
N HIS A 810 18.26 15.29 59.58
CA HIS A 810 19.70 14.98 59.49
C HIS A 810 20.34 14.52 60.81
N THR A 811 21.42 13.73 60.68
CA THR A 811 22.69 13.97 61.40
C THR A 811 23.89 13.47 60.58
N GLU A 812 25.09 13.92 60.95
CA GLU A 812 26.32 13.77 60.16
C GLU A 812 27.25 12.64 60.67
N VAL A 813 28.05 12.11 59.73
CA VAL A 813 29.50 11.82 59.82
C VAL A 813 30.11 11.45 61.19
N ASP A 814 30.80 10.29 61.24
CA ASP A 814 32.18 10.26 61.77
C ASP A 814 33.08 9.18 61.12
N ASN A 815 34.39 9.31 61.30
CA ASN A 815 35.45 8.50 60.72
C ASN A 815 35.87 7.31 61.60
N CYS A 816 36.51 6.30 60.98
CA CYS A 816 37.56 5.54 61.66
C CYS A 816 38.60 4.97 60.68
N ARG A 817 39.87 4.92 61.10
CA ARG A 817 41.01 4.36 60.35
C ARG A 817 41.35 2.95 60.83
N TYR A 818 42.04 2.15 60.01
CA TYR A 818 43.38 1.62 60.32
C TYR A 818 44.06 1.03 59.07
N THR A 819 45.31 0.57 59.20
CA THR A 819 46.29 0.57 58.10
C THR A 819 47.22 -0.64 58.05
N TYR A 820 47.66 -0.98 56.82
CA TYR A 820 48.96 -1.57 56.45
C TYR A 820 49.33 -3.01 56.86
N SER A 821 49.65 -3.82 55.85
CA SER A 821 50.92 -4.58 55.77
C SER A 821 51.15 -5.09 54.33
N GLU A 822 52.41 -5.13 53.90
CA GLU A 822 52.86 -5.54 52.56
C GLU A 822 53.31 -7.03 52.53
N TRP A 823 53.67 -7.60 51.37
CA TRP A 823 55.06 -7.98 51.05
C TRP A 823 55.24 -8.56 49.61
N HIS A 824 56.50 -8.62 49.18
CA HIS A 824 57.07 -8.90 47.84
C HIS A 824 56.51 -10.13 47.07
N SER A 825 56.35 -10.14 45.73
CA SER A 825 57.31 -10.00 44.60
C SER A 825 58.30 -11.16 44.42
N PHE A 826 58.28 -11.86 43.26
CA PHE A 826 59.45 -12.16 42.39
C PHE A 826 59.06 -12.91 41.07
N THR A 827 60.01 -12.99 40.14
CA THR A 827 59.96 -13.28 38.70
C THR A 827 59.79 -14.75 38.22
N GLN A 828 59.13 -14.94 37.05
CA GLN A 828 59.50 -15.83 35.90
C GLN A 828 59.77 -17.37 36.12
N PRO A 829 59.99 -18.22 35.07
CA PRO A 829 59.66 -18.16 33.62
C PRO A 829 58.85 -19.40 33.15
N ARG A 830 58.86 -19.68 31.82
CA ARG A 830 58.34 -20.91 31.18
C ARG A 830 59.12 -22.17 31.57
N LEU A 831 58.42 -23.28 31.80
CA LEU A 831 58.57 -24.56 31.06
C LEU A 831 57.56 -25.57 31.62
N GLY A 832 57.22 -26.62 30.84
CA GLY A 832 56.36 -27.70 31.29
C GLY A 832 56.82 -29.04 30.73
N GLU A 833 57.07 -29.99 31.62
CA GLU A 833 57.29 -31.40 31.29
C GLU A 833 56.98 -32.28 32.52
N GLU A 834 56.87 -33.58 32.24
CA GLU A 834 56.58 -34.76 33.07
C GLU A 834 57.27 -34.87 34.47
N SER A 835 56.84 -35.71 35.44
CA SER A 835 55.61 -36.50 35.69
C SER A 835 55.71 -37.23 37.08
N ILE A 836 54.65 -37.96 37.49
CA ILE A 836 54.62 -39.06 38.50
C ILE A 836 54.86 -38.77 40.01
N ARG A 837 53.80 -39.06 40.82
CA ARG A 837 53.71 -39.61 42.20
C ARG A 837 54.68 -39.15 43.33
N GLY A 838 54.17 -38.80 44.53
CA GLY A 838 55.03 -38.47 45.69
C GLY A 838 54.54 -38.58 47.16
N HIS A 839 53.25 -38.80 47.46
CA HIS A 839 52.69 -39.27 48.75
C HIS A 839 53.32 -38.89 50.14
N THR A 840 52.55 -38.10 50.92
CA THR A 840 52.35 -38.16 52.41
C THR A 840 53.33 -37.54 53.45
N LEU A 841 52.71 -37.18 54.60
CA LEU A 841 53.23 -36.83 55.95
C LEU A 841 53.88 -35.43 56.08
N ILE A 842 53.42 -34.45 56.88
CA ILE A 842 52.71 -34.35 58.20
C ILE A 842 53.65 -34.22 59.41
N LYS A 843 53.36 -33.20 60.23
CA LYS A 843 54.01 -32.70 61.48
C LYS A 843 55.27 -31.83 61.28
N ASN A 844 55.45 -30.75 62.05
CA ASN A 844 54.56 -30.16 63.09
C ASN A 844 53.90 -28.88 62.58
#